data_AF-A0A2P7ECW9-F1
#
_entry.id   AF-A0A2P7ECW9-F1
#
_cell.length_a   1.000
_cell.length_b   1.000
_cell.length_c   1.000
_cell.angle_alpha   90.00
_cell.angle_beta   90.00
_cell.angle_gamma   90.00
#
_symmetry.space_group_name_H-M   'P 1'
#
loop_
_entity.id
_entity.type
_entity.pdbx_description
1 polymer ?
#
loop_
_entity_poly.entity_id
_entity_poly.type
_entity_poly.pdbx_seq_one_letter_code
_entity_poly.pdbx_strand_id
1 'polypeptide(L)'
;MSKKNKRFIGSGGPAQQKRAKPQAPAEAITKIVPSARSGGNPASPLLDSLQSECNLVSSMPIELAKNVPIEFRAQVRGRAQRQYIPDTKNQSIGFKSDIELWIEQWTNRIDPEMPFTPEGLHVVDAQIDWRLISNSGIDEGIIRPVIGAGGWPLLPGSGIKGLFRRACPIEQLQRWCGSNCGKGVLSPGILRFHGAWPADNSWTQDLLDVAHPQQNWQLGFNKGGEHHSAHGIVSIRSPLLKIALSSTQILEKDEWESIDATLRKSLERGLGGRTAAGYGRSGIIKEEILFECGIEGQGPAAKLLDGTPEFRPTMFRAAIRGMALRLFGGLTDETNTLQVVGQLFGSISREEGQNVGLLATAYTSNQTTLDSFGSGNWIQPVYYTSGQLQWRQARQLRNGEDSILLAELLAHLHGLVLTLGGFGRGWRRPDHRIFYPDYLKTPIGTHWQWLQPSKLPKGINVQSQEDLENLLKRANSVATLWLTAVNRKPKEPAVWREVLHPSRVGIWVRTATKPEDAEVVNWFHQKPQAKEKGIMDPRDLNKTDLAGKMSHVGRIWNRLLPLYGDAEIPHCASSAKETAVSRPTSSGGAFARPQSALARPTTSNAASKQPGQQKNSSPVSINIWNGAYLESVVLFFDQRDRYHEPALVRKLDDGADAGFKRVRFTN
;
A
#
# COMPACT_ATOMS: atom_id res chain seq x y z
N MET A 1 43.99 -39.68 36.01
CA MET A 1 45.40 -40.02 36.28
C MET A 1 46.27 -39.48 35.16
N SER A 2 47.30 -38.71 35.53
CA SER A 2 48.61 -38.56 34.87
C SER A 2 48.62 -38.28 33.36
N LYS A 3 48.80 -37.01 32.96
CA LYS A 3 50.09 -36.38 32.59
C LYS A 3 50.15 -36.23 31.07
N LYS A 4 50.17 -34.98 30.59
CA LYS A 4 51.37 -34.27 30.06
C LYS A 4 51.63 -34.62 28.59
N ASN A 5 52.16 -33.76 27.74
CA ASN A 5 52.35 -32.31 27.64
C ASN A 5 53.25 -32.17 26.39
N LYS A 6 53.17 -31.02 25.71
CA LYS A 6 54.25 -30.40 24.91
C LYS A 6 54.59 -31.09 23.57
N ARG A 7 54.36 -30.40 22.44
CA ARG A 7 55.10 -29.24 21.85
C ARG A 7 56.48 -29.63 21.32
N PHE A 8 56.70 -29.36 20.02
CA PHE A 8 57.77 -28.56 19.37
C PHE A 8 57.87 -29.05 17.90
N ILE A 9 57.51 -28.25 16.88
CA ILE A 9 58.27 -27.19 16.18
C ILE A 9 59.58 -27.68 15.53
N GLY A 10 59.70 -27.43 14.22
CA GLY A 10 60.97 -27.29 13.50
C GLY A 10 61.12 -28.31 12.35
N SER A 11 60.84 -27.95 11.09
CA SER A 11 61.70 -27.22 10.15
C SER A 11 62.73 -28.12 9.45
N GLY A 12 62.67 -28.16 8.12
CA GLY A 12 63.78 -28.59 7.25
C GLY A 12 63.37 -29.51 6.09
N GLY A 13 63.23 -28.95 4.88
CA GLY A 13 63.53 -29.71 3.65
C GLY A 13 65.05 -29.83 3.46
N PRO A 14 65.60 -30.08 2.25
CA PRO A 14 65.01 -30.50 0.96
C PRO A 14 65.81 -31.63 0.25
N ALA A 15 65.29 -32.22 -0.84
CA ALA A 15 66.03 -32.74 -2.02
C ALA A 15 65.05 -33.54 -2.93
N GLN A 16 64.62 -32.99 -4.06
CA GLN A 16 65.17 -33.22 -5.40
C GLN A 16 65.17 -34.68 -5.89
N GLN A 17 64.29 -34.99 -6.85
CA GLN A 17 64.70 -35.67 -8.09
C GLN A 17 63.79 -35.28 -9.28
N LYS A 18 64.49 -34.91 -10.36
CA LYS A 18 64.10 -34.62 -11.76
C LYS A 18 63.48 -35.88 -12.41
N ARG A 19 62.73 -35.95 -13.52
CA ARG A 19 62.51 -35.26 -14.82
C ARG A 19 61.30 -36.06 -15.43
N ALA A 20 60.44 -35.65 -16.37
CA ALA A 20 60.58 -34.90 -17.62
C ALA A 20 59.19 -34.45 -18.16
N LYS A 21 59.19 -33.41 -19.00
CA LYS A 21 58.06 -32.87 -19.80
C LYS A 21 57.86 -33.66 -21.12
N PRO A 22 56.73 -33.47 -21.83
CA PRO A 22 56.61 -32.43 -22.90
C PRO A 22 55.34 -31.54 -22.72
N GLN A 23 55.42 -30.19 -22.81
CA GLN A 23 55.07 -29.32 -23.98
C GLN A 23 53.69 -29.60 -24.61
N ALA A 24 52.73 -28.69 -24.84
CA ALA A 24 52.37 -27.29 -24.50
C ALA A 24 50.91 -27.08 -25.06
N PRO A 25 50.31 -25.88 -25.05
CA PRO A 25 49.52 -25.29 -23.98
C PRO A 25 48.00 -25.20 -24.29
N ALA A 26 47.16 -25.21 -23.25
CA ALA A 26 45.77 -24.75 -23.31
C ALA A 26 45.65 -23.44 -22.52
N GLU A 27 45.05 -22.45 -23.16
CA GLU A 27 44.88 -21.07 -22.71
C GLU A 27 44.03 -20.98 -21.42
N ALA A 28 44.59 -20.33 -20.40
CA ALA A 28 43.87 -19.95 -19.19
C ALA A 28 43.57 -18.45 -19.26
N ILE A 29 42.29 -18.12 -19.38
CA ILE A 29 41.79 -16.74 -19.29
C ILE A 29 41.70 -16.37 -17.81
N THR A 30 42.70 -15.65 -17.32
CA THR A 30 42.68 -14.92 -16.04
C THR A 30 41.83 -13.66 -16.20
N LYS A 31 40.72 -13.58 -15.45
CA LYS A 31 39.94 -12.35 -15.29
C LYS A 31 40.75 -11.33 -14.49
N ILE A 32 41.35 -10.38 -15.20
CA ILE A 32 41.94 -9.16 -14.65
C ILE A 32 40.81 -8.13 -14.49
N VAL A 33 40.71 -7.57 -13.29
CA VAL A 33 39.92 -6.38 -12.94
C VAL A 33 40.61 -5.13 -13.51
N PRO A 34 39.93 -4.26 -14.28
CA PRO A 34 40.45 -2.91 -14.53
C PRO A 34 39.62 -1.85 -13.80
N SER A 35 40.33 -1.00 -13.05
CA SER A 35 39.83 0.28 -12.55
C SER A 35 39.45 1.21 -13.71
N ALA A 36 38.27 1.84 -13.62
CA ALA A 36 37.85 2.89 -14.53
C ALA A 36 38.64 4.19 -14.27
N ARG A 37 39.58 4.52 -15.16
CA ARG A 37 39.99 5.89 -15.46
C ARG A 37 39.34 6.31 -16.78
N SER A 38 38.91 7.57 -16.79
CA SER A 38 38.38 8.34 -17.91
C SER A 38 39.18 8.19 -19.22
N GLY A 39 38.49 7.87 -20.31
CA GLY A 39 39.00 7.90 -21.68
C GLY A 39 37.85 7.76 -22.68
N GLY A 40 37.72 8.71 -23.60
CA GLY A 40 36.59 8.86 -24.51
C GLY A 40 36.45 7.73 -25.53
N ASN A 41 35.21 7.47 -25.94
CA ASN A 41 34.88 6.56 -27.04
C ASN A 41 34.83 7.34 -28.38
N PRO A 42 35.22 6.70 -29.50
CA PRO A 42 35.23 7.31 -30.81
C PRO A 42 33.80 7.42 -31.38
N ALA A 43 33.53 8.57 -31.98
CA ALA A 43 32.25 8.97 -32.54
C ALA A 43 31.82 8.08 -33.73
N SER A 44 30.52 7.77 -33.79
CA SER A 44 29.88 7.15 -34.96
C SER A 44 29.23 8.26 -35.79
N PRO A 45 29.64 8.47 -37.06
CA PRO A 45 29.26 9.65 -37.84
C PRO A 45 27.77 9.73 -38.21
N LEU A 46 26.98 8.67 -38.00
CA LEU A 46 25.53 8.65 -38.23
C LEU A 46 24.72 9.17 -37.03
N LEU A 47 25.29 9.16 -35.82
CA LEU A 47 24.65 9.70 -34.61
C LEU A 47 24.93 11.19 -34.45
N ASP A 48 26.10 11.65 -34.92
CA ASP A 48 26.49 13.06 -34.85
C ASP A 48 25.74 13.92 -35.89
N SER A 49 25.35 13.37 -37.05
CA SER A 49 24.50 14.08 -38.01
C SER A 49 23.08 14.31 -37.47
N LEU A 50 22.54 13.36 -36.70
CA LEU A 50 21.24 13.48 -36.02
C LEU A 50 21.30 14.38 -34.77
N GLN A 51 22.46 14.50 -34.11
CA GLN A 51 22.66 15.41 -32.98
C GLN A 51 22.93 16.86 -33.42
N SER A 52 23.59 17.05 -34.57
CA SER A 52 23.82 18.36 -35.20
C SER A 52 22.51 19.06 -35.59
N GLU A 53 21.53 18.32 -36.11
CA GLU A 53 20.20 18.87 -36.46
C GLU A 53 19.30 19.11 -35.24
N CYS A 54 19.59 18.50 -34.09
CA CYS A 54 18.83 18.70 -32.85
C CYS A 54 18.99 20.10 -32.23
N ASN A 55 20.06 20.83 -32.56
CA ASN A 55 20.27 22.19 -32.06
C ASN A 55 19.46 23.27 -32.82
N LEU A 56 18.93 22.94 -34.00
CA LEU A 56 18.06 23.82 -34.79
C LEU A 56 16.56 23.69 -34.45
N VAL A 57 16.16 22.69 -33.64
CA VAL A 57 14.76 22.50 -33.19
C VAL A 57 14.48 23.19 -31.83
N SER A 58 15.32 24.15 -31.45
CA SER A 58 15.09 25.00 -30.25
C SER A 58 14.22 26.23 -30.54
N SER A 59 13.86 26.48 -31.79
CA SER A 59 13.14 27.70 -32.22
C SER A 59 11.69 27.47 -32.66
N MET A 60 11.07 26.32 -32.35
CA MET A 60 9.60 26.26 -32.50
C MET A 60 8.97 27.25 -31.53
N PRO A 61 8.09 28.16 -32.00
CA PRO A 61 7.27 28.99 -31.12
C PRO A 61 6.59 28.11 -30.07
N ILE A 62 6.62 28.53 -28.80
CA ILE A 62 5.97 27.83 -27.67
C ILE A 62 4.50 27.49 -28.00
N GLU A 63 3.85 28.32 -28.81
CA GLU A 63 2.50 28.12 -29.35
C GLU A 63 2.36 26.88 -30.25
N LEU A 64 3.30 26.62 -31.16
CA LEU A 64 3.28 25.44 -32.03
C LEU A 64 3.63 24.15 -31.26
N ALA A 65 4.49 24.26 -30.25
CA ALA A 65 4.81 23.13 -29.37
C ALA A 65 3.61 22.64 -28.53
N LYS A 66 2.63 23.51 -28.23
CA LYS A 66 1.39 23.12 -27.52
C LYS A 66 0.48 22.23 -28.36
N ASN A 67 0.56 22.31 -29.69
CA ASN A 67 -0.27 21.50 -30.61
C ASN A 67 0.24 20.06 -30.77
N VAL A 68 1.47 19.78 -30.36
CA VAL A 68 2.04 18.43 -30.37
C VAL A 68 1.49 17.64 -29.18
N PRO A 69 0.95 16.41 -29.37
CA PRO A 69 0.47 15.59 -28.26
C PRO A 69 1.53 15.38 -27.17
N ILE A 70 1.08 15.30 -25.91
CA ILE A 70 1.98 15.20 -24.74
C ILE A 70 2.86 13.95 -24.81
N GLU A 71 2.36 12.86 -25.40
CA GLU A 71 3.11 11.63 -25.63
C GLU A 71 4.45 11.90 -26.32
N PHE A 72 4.45 12.69 -27.39
CA PHE A 72 5.67 13.02 -28.15
C PHE A 72 6.51 14.08 -27.45
N ARG A 73 5.87 15.06 -26.81
CA ARG A 73 6.58 16.12 -26.07
C ARG A 73 7.39 15.54 -24.91
N ALA A 74 6.86 14.54 -24.22
CA ALA A 74 7.49 13.93 -23.05
C ALA A 74 8.76 13.12 -23.38
N GLN A 75 9.01 12.80 -24.65
CA GLN A 75 10.25 12.16 -25.09
C GLN A 75 11.44 13.12 -25.12
N VAL A 76 11.18 14.43 -25.11
CA VAL A 76 12.21 15.47 -25.09
C VAL A 76 12.31 16.08 -23.70
N ARG A 77 13.51 16.02 -23.11
CA ARG A 77 13.78 16.54 -21.77
C ARG A 77 13.33 18.00 -21.64
N GLY A 78 12.57 18.30 -20.59
CA GLY A 78 12.12 19.66 -20.26
C GLY A 78 10.85 20.13 -20.98
N ARG A 79 10.24 19.34 -21.87
CA ARG A 79 9.04 19.74 -22.63
C ARG A 79 7.70 19.28 -22.04
N ALA A 80 7.69 18.16 -21.32
CA ALA A 80 6.57 17.66 -20.53
C ALA A 80 7.05 16.64 -19.48
N GLN A 81 6.39 16.58 -18.32
CA GLN A 81 6.66 15.60 -17.25
C GLN A 81 5.38 14.84 -16.87
N ARG A 82 5.09 13.78 -17.62
CA ARG A 82 3.87 12.95 -17.51
C ARG A 82 3.60 12.32 -16.13
N GLN A 83 4.57 12.23 -15.23
CA GLN A 83 4.38 11.67 -13.88
C GLN A 83 4.41 12.72 -12.76
N TYR A 84 4.85 13.94 -13.07
CA TYR A 84 5.03 14.96 -12.06
C TYR A 84 3.70 15.64 -11.76
N ILE A 85 3.34 15.69 -10.48
CA ILE A 85 2.19 16.44 -10.01
C ILE A 85 2.74 17.71 -9.33
N PRO A 86 2.57 18.89 -9.95
CA PRO A 86 3.02 20.15 -9.36
C PRO A 86 2.19 20.52 -8.13
N ASP A 87 2.77 21.34 -7.24
CA ASP A 87 2.01 21.94 -6.14
C ASP A 87 0.94 22.89 -6.73
N THR A 88 -0.32 22.62 -6.41
CA THR A 88 -1.48 23.35 -6.94
C THR A 88 -1.62 24.75 -6.33
N LYS A 89 -0.94 25.04 -5.21
CA LYS A 89 -1.07 26.33 -4.50
C LYS A 89 -0.61 27.55 -5.30
N ASN A 90 0.29 27.35 -6.25
CA ASN A 90 0.85 28.42 -7.09
C ASN A 90 0.35 28.36 -8.54
N GLN A 91 -0.67 27.53 -8.82
CA GLN A 91 -1.17 27.33 -10.19
C GLN A 91 -2.40 28.21 -10.46
N SER A 92 -2.55 28.62 -11.71
CA SER A 92 -3.73 29.37 -12.17
C SER A 92 -5.00 28.54 -12.01
N ILE A 93 -6.14 29.20 -11.80
CA ILE A 93 -7.45 28.55 -11.82
C ILE A 93 -7.62 27.80 -13.15
N GLY A 94 -8.00 26.51 -13.09
CA GLY A 94 -8.12 25.65 -14.27
C GLY A 94 -6.83 25.03 -14.79
N PHE A 95 -5.72 25.16 -14.04
CA PHE A 95 -4.48 24.44 -14.37
C PHE A 95 -4.72 22.93 -14.37
N LYS A 96 -4.24 22.26 -15.43
CA LYS A 96 -4.17 20.80 -15.53
C LYS A 96 -2.71 20.39 -15.62
N SER A 97 -2.34 19.38 -14.86
CA SER A 97 -1.03 18.75 -14.97
C SER A 97 -0.87 18.04 -16.33
N ASP A 98 0.38 17.79 -16.73
CA ASP A 98 0.67 17.11 -17.99
C ASP A 98 0.02 15.71 -18.07
N ILE A 99 -0.16 15.04 -16.93
CA ILE A 99 -0.81 13.73 -16.88
C ILE A 99 -2.32 13.81 -17.12
N GLU A 100 -2.99 14.83 -16.57
CA GLU A 100 -4.43 15.06 -16.79
C GLU A 100 -4.69 15.38 -18.26
N LEU A 101 -3.90 16.28 -18.83
CA LEU A 101 -3.97 16.60 -20.25
C LEU A 101 -3.69 15.39 -21.14
N TRP A 102 -2.73 14.55 -20.76
CA TRP A 102 -2.42 13.32 -21.50
C TRP A 102 -3.58 12.32 -21.45
N ILE A 103 -4.21 12.12 -20.29
CA ILE A 103 -5.39 11.27 -20.12
C ILE A 103 -6.54 11.78 -20.99
N GLU A 104 -6.78 13.09 -21.03
CA GLU A 104 -7.81 13.70 -21.88
C GLU A 104 -7.50 13.52 -23.37
N GLN A 105 -6.25 13.71 -23.80
CA GLN A 105 -5.86 13.48 -25.18
C GLN A 105 -6.07 12.02 -25.60
N TRP A 106 -5.77 11.07 -24.71
CA TRP A 106 -5.95 9.65 -24.95
C TRP A 106 -7.43 9.28 -25.03
N THR A 107 -8.22 9.62 -24.01
CA THR A 107 -9.64 9.22 -23.90
C THR A 107 -10.54 9.88 -24.95
N ASN A 108 -10.25 11.12 -25.37
CA ASN A 108 -11.04 11.81 -26.40
C ASN A 108 -10.82 11.26 -27.83
N ARG A 109 -9.85 10.37 -28.02
CA ARG A 109 -9.43 9.87 -29.34
C ARG A 109 -9.57 8.35 -29.47
N ILE A 110 -10.22 7.69 -28.51
CA ILE A 110 -10.47 6.24 -28.59
C ILE A 110 -11.53 5.94 -29.64
N ASP A 111 -11.43 4.77 -30.25
CA ASP A 111 -12.51 4.23 -31.06
C ASP A 111 -13.69 3.88 -30.13
N PRO A 112 -14.93 4.26 -30.49
CA PRO A 112 -16.10 4.00 -29.65
C PRO A 112 -16.45 2.51 -29.60
N GLU A 113 -16.06 1.75 -30.62
CA GLU A 113 -16.28 0.31 -30.69
C GLU A 113 -15.11 -0.44 -30.05
N MET A 114 -15.43 -1.44 -29.24
CA MET A 114 -14.43 -2.29 -28.63
C MET A 114 -13.72 -3.10 -29.73
N PRO A 115 -12.38 -3.07 -29.82
CA PRO A 115 -11.62 -3.71 -30.89
C PRO A 115 -11.56 -5.25 -30.76
N PHE A 116 -12.18 -5.79 -29.72
CA PHE A 116 -12.15 -7.20 -29.37
C PHE A 116 -13.46 -7.88 -29.78
N THR A 117 -13.37 -8.88 -30.65
CA THR A 117 -14.50 -9.70 -31.08
C THR A 117 -14.36 -11.12 -30.48
N PRO A 118 -15.35 -11.63 -29.73
CA PRO A 118 -15.23 -12.88 -28.99
C PRO A 118 -15.41 -14.14 -29.84
N GLU A 119 -15.70 -14.02 -31.15
CA GLU A 119 -16.00 -15.14 -32.03
C GLU A 119 -14.85 -16.15 -32.09
N GLY A 120 -15.16 -17.41 -31.77
CA GLY A 120 -14.17 -18.50 -31.75
C GLY A 120 -13.20 -18.47 -30.56
N LEU A 121 -13.42 -17.59 -29.58
CA LEU A 121 -12.62 -17.48 -28.36
C LEU A 121 -13.42 -17.96 -27.14
N HIS A 122 -12.70 -18.57 -26.19
CA HIS A 122 -13.22 -18.84 -24.85
C HIS A 122 -12.98 -17.61 -23.99
N VAL A 123 -14.06 -16.95 -23.54
CA VAL A 123 -14.00 -15.68 -22.82
C VAL A 123 -14.39 -15.86 -21.37
N VAL A 124 -13.52 -15.38 -20.48
CA VAL A 124 -13.74 -15.39 -19.04
C VAL A 124 -13.85 -13.96 -18.53
N ASP A 125 -14.99 -13.64 -17.93
CA ASP A 125 -15.22 -12.36 -17.28
C ASP A 125 -14.58 -12.32 -15.88
N ALA A 126 -13.88 -11.22 -15.61
CA ALA A 126 -13.17 -10.97 -14.37
C ALA A 126 -13.44 -9.54 -13.87
N GLN A 127 -14.18 -9.42 -12.77
CA GLN A 127 -14.40 -8.15 -12.09
C GLN A 127 -13.21 -7.82 -11.19
N ILE A 128 -12.59 -6.66 -11.39
CA ILE A 128 -11.55 -6.15 -10.48
C ILE A 128 -12.20 -5.36 -9.35
N ASP A 129 -11.81 -5.64 -8.11
CA ASP A 129 -12.50 -5.12 -6.92
C ASP A 129 -12.26 -3.61 -6.69
N TRP A 130 -11.08 -3.10 -7.04
CA TRP A 130 -10.70 -1.71 -6.73
C TRP A 130 -10.03 -0.96 -7.88
N ARG A 131 -8.70 -1.03 -8.02
CA ARG A 131 -7.97 -0.36 -9.11
C ARG A 131 -7.04 -1.35 -9.79
N LEU A 132 -6.95 -1.29 -11.10
CA LEU A 132 -6.02 -2.05 -11.91
C LEU A 132 -4.90 -1.13 -12.41
N ILE A 133 -3.66 -1.49 -12.11
CA ILE A 133 -2.48 -0.84 -12.69
C ILE A 133 -1.79 -1.88 -13.57
N SER A 134 -1.38 -1.48 -14.76
CA SER A 134 -0.45 -2.23 -15.60
C SER A 134 0.64 -1.27 -16.07
N ASN A 135 1.83 -1.79 -16.33
CA ASN A 135 2.93 -1.00 -16.89
C ASN A 135 3.24 -1.52 -18.29
N SER A 136 3.14 -0.64 -19.29
CA SER A 136 3.52 -0.95 -20.68
C SER A 136 5.01 -1.26 -20.81
N GLY A 137 5.84 -0.68 -19.94
CA GLY A 137 7.30 -0.79 -20.02
C GLY A 137 7.92 -0.04 -21.21
N ILE A 138 7.11 0.71 -21.97
CA ILE A 138 7.55 1.47 -23.15
C ILE A 138 8.13 2.82 -22.74
N ASP A 139 7.55 3.45 -21.71
CA ASP A 139 7.92 4.77 -21.23
C ASP A 139 8.55 4.70 -19.84
N GLU A 140 9.76 5.25 -19.67
CA GLU A 140 10.40 5.35 -18.35
C GLU A 140 9.68 6.35 -17.42
N GLY A 141 8.98 7.32 -18.00
CA GLY A 141 8.44 8.49 -17.29
C GLY A 141 6.97 8.43 -16.87
N ILE A 142 6.25 7.31 -17.08
CA ILE A 142 4.85 7.15 -16.66
C ILE A 142 4.50 5.66 -16.51
N ILE A 143 3.74 5.32 -15.47
CA ILE A 143 3.11 4.01 -15.35
C ILE A 143 1.73 4.08 -15.99
N ARG A 144 1.55 3.36 -17.10
CA ARG A 144 0.29 3.27 -17.86
C ARG A 144 0.09 1.88 -18.47
N PRO A 145 -1.16 1.46 -18.74
CA PRO A 145 -1.41 0.22 -19.45
C PRO A 145 -0.85 0.26 -20.88
N VAL A 146 -0.71 -0.92 -21.49
CA VAL A 146 -0.47 -1.02 -22.93
C VAL A 146 -1.71 -0.45 -23.63
N ILE A 147 -1.49 0.43 -24.61
CA ILE A 147 -2.56 0.95 -25.46
C ILE A 147 -2.61 0.06 -26.70
N GLY A 148 -3.70 -0.71 -26.82
CA GLY A 148 -3.97 -1.60 -27.94
C GLY A 148 -4.66 -0.89 -29.11
N ALA A 149 -5.25 -1.69 -30.00
CA ALA A 149 -5.99 -1.20 -31.15
C ALA A 149 -7.12 -0.23 -30.74
N GLY A 150 -7.36 0.79 -31.56
CA GLY A 150 -8.37 1.82 -31.32
C GLY A 150 -8.18 2.63 -30.03
N GLY A 151 -6.97 2.60 -29.43
CA GLY A 151 -6.69 3.32 -28.20
C GLY A 151 -7.18 2.62 -26.92
N TRP A 152 -7.68 1.39 -26.98
CA TRP A 152 -8.18 0.69 -25.80
C TRP A 152 -7.04 0.13 -24.93
N PRO A 153 -7.16 0.12 -23.59
CA PRO A 153 -6.17 -0.49 -22.73
C PRO A 153 -6.18 -2.01 -22.91
N LEU A 154 -4.99 -2.60 -22.95
CA LEU A 154 -4.75 -4.02 -23.12
C LEU A 154 -3.88 -4.55 -21.98
N LEU A 155 -4.30 -5.67 -21.39
CA LEU A 155 -3.40 -6.49 -20.57
C LEU A 155 -2.85 -7.62 -21.43
N PRO A 156 -1.52 -7.67 -21.67
CA PRO A 156 -0.94 -8.66 -22.56
C PRO A 156 -1.22 -10.09 -22.10
N GLY A 157 -1.53 -10.97 -23.05
CA GLY A 157 -1.74 -12.39 -22.79
C GLY A 157 -0.53 -13.08 -22.15
N SER A 158 0.69 -12.56 -22.34
CA SER A 158 1.89 -13.04 -21.64
C SER A 158 1.82 -12.83 -20.12
N GLY A 159 1.26 -11.70 -19.66
CA GLY A 159 1.06 -11.43 -18.24
C GLY A 159 0.03 -12.36 -17.62
N ILE A 160 -1.07 -12.62 -18.35
CA ILE A 160 -2.13 -13.54 -17.95
C ILE A 160 -1.60 -14.98 -17.93
N LYS A 161 -0.89 -15.41 -18.97
CA LYS A 161 -0.20 -16.71 -19.02
C LYS A 161 0.74 -16.88 -17.84
N GLY A 162 1.53 -15.85 -17.53
CA GLY A 162 2.45 -15.87 -16.38
C GLY A 162 1.72 -16.03 -15.04
N LEU A 163 0.55 -15.40 -14.89
CA LEU A 163 -0.30 -15.55 -13.71
C LEU A 163 -0.93 -16.94 -13.63
N PHE A 164 -1.53 -17.39 -14.72
CA PHE A 164 -2.14 -18.72 -14.87
C PHE A 164 -1.15 -19.84 -14.56
N ARG A 165 0.06 -19.79 -15.15
CA ARG A 165 1.13 -20.77 -14.91
C ARG A 165 1.48 -20.96 -13.43
N ARG A 166 1.37 -19.90 -12.60
CA ARG A 166 1.65 -19.99 -11.16
C ARG A 166 0.55 -20.68 -10.36
N ALA A 167 -0.67 -20.71 -10.88
CA ALA A 167 -1.82 -21.37 -10.26
C ALA A 167 -2.13 -22.75 -10.89
N CYS A 168 -1.59 -23.00 -12.07
CA CYS A 168 -1.79 -24.23 -12.83
C CYS A 168 -1.23 -25.45 -12.09
N PRO A 169 -2.00 -26.56 -12.01
CA PRO A 169 -1.49 -27.82 -11.50
C PRO A 169 -0.26 -28.30 -12.27
N ILE A 170 0.68 -28.95 -11.59
CA ILE A 170 1.99 -29.34 -12.15
C ILE A 170 1.80 -30.29 -13.34
N GLU A 171 0.86 -31.23 -13.22
CA GLU A 171 0.52 -32.22 -14.23
C GLU A 171 -0.03 -31.61 -15.53
N GLN A 172 -0.71 -30.44 -15.45
CA GLN A 172 -1.26 -29.75 -16.62
C GLN A 172 -0.37 -28.64 -17.15
N LEU A 173 0.63 -28.20 -16.38
CA LEU A 173 1.43 -27.01 -16.68
C LEU A 173 2.11 -27.08 -18.05
N GLN A 174 2.74 -28.22 -18.36
CA GLN A 174 3.42 -28.39 -19.64
C GLN A 174 2.41 -28.46 -20.80
N ARG A 175 1.30 -29.18 -20.64
CA ARG A 175 0.29 -29.34 -21.68
C ARG A 175 -0.40 -28.01 -22.00
N TRP A 176 -0.91 -27.31 -20.98
CA TRP A 176 -1.63 -26.05 -21.18
C TRP A 176 -0.71 -24.90 -21.56
N CYS A 177 0.45 -24.78 -20.91
CA CYS A 177 1.27 -23.58 -21.02
C CYS A 177 2.62 -23.77 -21.74
N GLY A 178 3.03 -25.00 -22.02
CA GLY A 178 4.31 -25.34 -22.67
C GLY A 178 5.48 -25.48 -21.70
N SER A 179 6.61 -25.96 -22.20
CA SER A 179 7.84 -26.10 -21.40
C SER A 179 8.53 -24.74 -21.14
N ASN A 180 9.37 -24.68 -20.12
CA ASN A 180 10.15 -23.49 -19.80
C ASN A 180 11.30 -23.33 -20.80
N CYS A 181 11.59 -22.09 -21.22
CA CYS A 181 12.78 -21.78 -22.00
C CYS A 181 14.04 -22.11 -21.18
N GLY A 182 15.00 -22.82 -21.79
CA GLY A 182 16.31 -23.10 -21.19
C GLY A 182 16.47 -24.43 -20.44
N LYS A 183 15.44 -25.30 -20.41
CA LYS A 183 15.56 -26.69 -19.93
C LYS A 183 14.86 -27.66 -20.89
N GLY A 184 15.64 -28.56 -21.52
CA GLY A 184 15.12 -29.62 -22.38
C GLY A 184 14.55 -29.14 -23.72
N VAL A 185 13.75 -30.00 -24.36
CA VAL A 185 13.10 -29.71 -25.65
C VAL A 185 11.96 -28.70 -25.43
N LEU A 186 11.98 -27.62 -26.23
CA LEU A 186 10.91 -26.63 -26.25
C LEU A 186 9.63 -27.26 -26.82
N SER A 187 8.54 -27.17 -26.07
CA SER A 187 7.21 -27.65 -26.48
C SER A 187 6.20 -26.53 -26.26
N PRO A 188 5.41 -26.15 -27.29
CA PRO A 188 4.35 -25.18 -27.12
C PRO A 188 3.23 -25.78 -26.26
N GLY A 189 2.60 -24.94 -25.44
CA GLY A 189 1.35 -25.30 -24.78
C GLY A 189 0.18 -25.18 -25.75
N ILE A 190 -0.90 -25.92 -25.47
CA ILE A 190 -2.11 -25.91 -26.30
C ILE A 190 -2.92 -24.61 -26.16
N LEU A 191 -2.81 -23.91 -25.02
CA LEU A 191 -3.55 -22.67 -24.76
C LEU A 191 -2.82 -21.45 -25.31
N ARG A 192 -3.58 -20.62 -26.01
CA ARG A 192 -3.21 -19.27 -26.46
C ARG A 192 -3.91 -18.25 -25.57
N PHE A 193 -3.11 -17.40 -24.94
CA PHE A 193 -3.59 -16.30 -24.11
C PHE A 193 -3.54 -15.03 -24.95
N HIS A 194 -4.71 -14.49 -25.33
CA HIS A 194 -4.78 -13.34 -26.24
C HIS A 194 -4.63 -12.03 -25.49
N GLY A 195 -5.12 -11.97 -24.26
CA GLY A 195 -5.05 -10.77 -23.42
C GLY A 195 -6.33 -10.55 -22.64
N ALA A 196 -6.44 -9.37 -22.04
CA ALA A 196 -7.67 -8.91 -21.43
C ALA A 196 -7.95 -7.45 -21.81
N TRP A 197 -9.23 -7.17 -22.03
CA TRP A 197 -9.77 -5.86 -22.38
C TRP A 197 -10.86 -5.48 -21.39
N PRO A 198 -11.06 -4.19 -21.09
CA PRO A 198 -12.29 -3.74 -20.45
C PRO A 198 -13.52 -4.15 -21.28
N ALA A 199 -14.61 -4.49 -20.60
CA ALA A 199 -15.83 -4.95 -21.25
C ALA A 199 -16.59 -3.83 -22.00
N ASP A 200 -16.40 -2.57 -21.61
CA ASP A 200 -17.05 -1.38 -22.16
C ASP A 200 -16.18 -0.13 -21.94
N ASN A 201 -16.63 1.04 -22.39
CA ASN A 201 -15.88 2.30 -22.32
C ASN A 201 -15.86 2.99 -20.93
N SER A 202 -16.44 2.39 -19.89
CA SER A 202 -16.44 2.95 -18.53
C SER A 202 -15.03 3.09 -17.94
N TRP A 203 -14.05 2.34 -18.47
CA TRP A 203 -12.64 2.43 -18.09
C TRP A 203 -12.05 3.84 -18.27
N THR A 204 -12.67 4.69 -19.10
CA THR A 204 -12.22 6.06 -19.38
C THR A 204 -12.36 7.02 -18.18
N GLN A 205 -13.10 6.62 -17.15
CA GLN A 205 -13.36 7.42 -15.97
C GLN A 205 -12.35 7.13 -14.85
N ASP A 206 -12.06 8.13 -14.01
CA ASP A 206 -11.20 8.02 -12.82
C ASP A 206 -9.79 7.42 -13.06
N LEU A 207 -9.21 7.68 -14.23
CA LEU A 207 -7.95 7.07 -14.68
C LEU A 207 -6.72 7.51 -13.88
N LEU A 208 -6.74 8.72 -13.32
CA LEU A 208 -5.61 9.29 -12.63
C LEU A 208 -5.55 8.83 -11.18
N ASP A 209 -4.43 8.23 -10.81
CA ASP A 209 -4.10 7.81 -9.46
C ASP A 209 -2.80 8.45 -8.98
N VAL A 210 -2.59 8.46 -7.67
CA VAL A 210 -1.45 9.13 -7.03
C VAL A 210 -0.72 8.18 -6.10
N ALA A 211 0.59 8.07 -6.30
CA ALA A 211 1.51 7.45 -5.36
C ALA A 211 2.34 8.51 -4.67
N HIS A 212 2.27 8.57 -3.34
CA HIS A 212 3.05 9.51 -2.55
C HIS A 212 3.91 8.77 -1.52
N PRO A 213 5.20 8.51 -1.81
CA PRO A 213 6.11 7.87 -0.87
C PRO A 213 6.47 8.83 0.28
N GLN A 214 5.73 8.78 1.38
CA GLN A 214 5.94 9.61 2.57
C GLN A 214 6.75 8.91 3.68
N GLN A 215 7.14 7.65 3.48
CA GLN A 215 7.67 6.78 4.54
C GLN A 215 8.91 7.36 5.22
N ASN A 216 9.91 7.81 4.44
CA ASN A 216 11.17 8.30 4.97
C ASN A 216 10.95 9.57 5.82
N TRP A 217 10.15 10.50 5.33
CA TRP A 217 9.74 11.69 6.07
C TRP A 217 8.99 11.37 7.36
N GLN A 218 8.10 10.38 7.33
CA GLN A 218 7.33 9.95 8.50
C GLN A 218 8.19 9.27 9.58
N LEU A 219 9.20 8.48 9.19
CA LEU A 219 10.14 7.86 10.14
C LEU A 219 11.25 8.83 10.59
N GLY A 220 11.57 9.81 9.75
CA GLY A 220 12.62 10.80 9.98
C GLY A 220 14.02 10.17 9.88
N PHE A 221 14.32 9.53 8.75
CA PHE A 221 15.65 8.98 8.43
C PHE A 221 16.73 10.08 8.47
N ASN A 222 16.41 11.24 7.90
CA ASN A 222 17.22 12.45 7.86
C ASN A 222 16.61 13.55 8.73
N LYS A 223 16.06 13.18 9.89
CA LYS A 223 15.52 14.13 10.88
C LYS A 223 14.42 15.06 10.34
N GLY A 224 13.67 14.62 9.33
CA GLY A 224 12.58 15.41 8.72
C GLY A 224 13.00 16.30 7.56
N GLY A 225 14.27 16.26 7.12
CA GLY A 225 14.77 16.98 5.95
C GLY A 225 14.50 16.29 4.61
N GLU A 226 13.75 15.20 4.60
CA GLU A 226 13.44 14.45 3.38
C GLU A 226 12.45 15.21 2.49
N HIS A 227 12.78 15.33 1.21
CA HIS A 227 11.82 15.75 0.20
C HIS A 227 10.98 14.55 -0.27
N HIS A 228 9.67 14.77 -0.42
CA HIS A 228 8.76 13.80 -1.02
C HIS A 228 7.88 14.50 -2.06
N SER A 229 7.66 13.86 -3.21
CA SER A 229 6.71 14.33 -4.22
C SER A 229 5.63 13.29 -4.47
N ALA A 230 4.46 13.77 -4.88
CA ALA A 230 3.42 12.92 -5.42
C ALA A 230 3.75 12.57 -6.87
N HIS A 231 3.51 11.31 -7.25
CA HIS A 231 3.69 10.83 -8.61
C HIS A 231 2.36 10.36 -9.17
N GLY A 232 2.00 10.87 -10.35
CA GLY A 232 0.81 10.44 -11.08
C GLY A 232 1.02 9.07 -11.72
N ILE A 233 0.00 8.23 -11.64
CA ILE A 233 -0.06 6.89 -12.23
C ILE A 233 -1.40 6.74 -12.94
N VAL A 234 -1.42 6.04 -14.06
CA VAL A 234 -2.66 5.70 -14.76
C VAL A 234 -3.15 4.34 -14.26
N SER A 235 -4.37 4.31 -13.75
CA SER A 235 -5.02 3.12 -13.19
C SER A 235 -6.47 3.07 -13.61
N ILE A 236 -7.01 1.88 -13.84
CA ILE A 236 -8.42 1.71 -14.23
C ILE A 236 -9.24 1.37 -12.98
N ARG A 237 -10.31 2.11 -12.71
CA ARG A 237 -11.16 1.91 -11.52
C ARG A 237 -12.19 0.80 -11.77
N SER A 238 -12.14 -0.23 -10.95
CA SER A 238 -13.03 -1.39 -10.89
C SER A 238 -13.49 -1.94 -12.25
N PRO A 239 -12.57 -2.19 -13.21
CA PRO A 239 -12.99 -2.65 -14.52
C PRO A 239 -13.54 -4.08 -14.47
N LEU A 240 -14.59 -4.32 -15.25
CA LEU A 240 -14.93 -5.65 -15.74
C LEU A 240 -14.02 -5.96 -16.93
N LEU A 241 -13.23 -7.03 -16.83
CA LEU A 241 -12.32 -7.46 -17.88
C LEU A 241 -12.86 -8.70 -18.60
N LYS A 242 -12.74 -8.71 -19.93
CA LYS A 242 -12.93 -9.88 -20.79
C LYS A 242 -11.56 -10.51 -21.07
N ILE A 243 -11.29 -11.68 -20.51
CA ILE A 243 -10.04 -12.43 -20.72
C ILE A 243 -10.28 -13.46 -21.80
N ALA A 244 -9.51 -13.40 -22.90
CA ALA A 244 -9.72 -14.28 -24.04
C ALA A 244 -8.63 -15.36 -24.15
N LEU A 245 -9.09 -16.60 -24.27
CA LEU A 245 -8.29 -17.79 -24.46
C LEU A 245 -8.72 -18.50 -25.75
N SER A 246 -7.80 -19.22 -26.38
CA SER A 246 -8.17 -20.26 -27.35
C SER A 246 -7.25 -21.46 -27.21
N SER A 247 -7.62 -22.57 -27.85
CA SER A 247 -6.83 -23.79 -27.84
C SER A 247 -6.48 -24.20 -29.27
N THR A 248 -5.30 -24.80 -29.45
CA THR A 248 -4.91 -25.46 -30.71
C THR A 248 -5.56 -26.83 -30.89
N GLN A 249 -6.27 -27.33 -29.87
CA GLN A 249 -6.97 -28.60 -29.84
C GLN A 249 -8.42 -28.36 -29.44
N ILE A 250 -9.32 -29.23 -29.90
CA ILE A 250 -10.69 -29.26 -29.39
C ILE A 250 -10.61 -29.77 -27.95
N LEU A 251 -11.13 -28.98 -27.01
CA LEU A 251 -11.16 -29.34 -25.59
C LEU A 251 -12.60 -29.65 -25.20
N GLU A 252 -12.76 -30.68 -24.38
CA GLU A 252 -14.04 -31.00 -23.75
C GLU A 252 -14.45 -29.92 -22.77
N LYS A 253 -15.75 -29.84 -22.49
CA LYS A 253 -16.32 -28.84 -21.58
C LYS A 253 -15.67 -28.88 -20.19
N ASP A 254 -15.48 -30.07 -19.63
CA ASP A 254 -14.89 -30.26 -18.30
C ASP A 254 -13.45 -29.74 -18.23
N GLU A 255 -12.73 -29.79 -19.35
CA GLU A 255 -11.37 -29.24 -19.42
C GLU A 255 -11.39 -27.71 -19.39
N TRP A 256 -12.31 -27.08 -20.13
CA TRP A 256 -12.53 -25.64 -20.04
C TRP A 256 -12.94 -25.19 -18.64
N GLU A 257 -13.80 -25.96 -17.95
CA GLU A 257 -14.17 -25.68 -16.56
C GLU A 257 -12.94 -25.69 -15.62
N SER A 258 -12.01 -26.62 -15.83
CA SER A 258 -10.75 -26.69 -15.08
C SER A 258 -9.80 -25.53 -15.38
N ILE A 259 -9.73 -25.11 -16.66
CA ILE A 259 -8.98 -23.93 -17.09
C ILE A 259 -9.58 -22.66 -16.44
N ASP A 260 -10.91 -22.52 -16.43
CA ASP A 260 -11.59 -21.40 -15.81
C ASP A 260 -11.34 -21.34 -14.30
N ALA A 261 -11.44 -22.47 -13.61
CA ALA A 261 -11.12 -22.56 -12.19
C ALA A 261 -9.67 -22.13 -11.91
N THR A 262 -8.73 -22.60 -12.75
CA THR A 262 -7.31 -22.23 -12.64
C THR A 262 -7.10 -20.73 -12.88
N LEU A 263 -7.75 -20.15 -13.89
CA LEU A 263 -7.66 -18.73 -14.21
C LEU A 263 -8.25 -17.88 -13.07
N ARG A 264 -9.46 -18.21 -12.59
CA ARG A 264 -10.12 -17.50 -11.48
C ARG A 264 -9.28 -17.55 -10.21
N LYS A 265 -8.75 -18.73 -9.86
CA LYS A 265 -7.79 -18.89 -8.74
C LYS A 265 -6.55 -18.01 -8.93
N SER A 266 -6.05 -17.90 -10.15
CA SER A 266 -4.90 -17.05 -10.44
C SER A 266 -5.19 -15.55 -10.25
N LEU A 267 -6.42 -15.10 -10.55
CA LEU A 267 -6.86 -13.70 -10.42
C LEU A 267 -7.02 -13.25 -8.96
N GLU A 268 -7.30 -14.18 -8.03
CA GLU A 268 -7.29 -13.91 -6.58
C GLU A 268 -5.92 -13.39 -6.10
N ARG A 269 -4.84 -13.72 -6.82
CA ARG A 269 -3.47 -13.26 -6.53
C ARG A 269 -3.17 -11.85 -7.05
N GLY A 270 -4.04 -11.30 -7.91
CA GLY A 270 -3.91 -9.99 -8.53
C GLY A 270 -3.25 -10.04 -9.91
N LEU A 271 -3.76 -9.19 -10.81
CA LEU A 271 -3.32 -8.97 -12.17
C LEU A 271 -2.60 -7.61 -12.30
N GLY A 272 -1.55 -7.53 -13.12
CA GLY A 272 -0.82 -6.28 -13.35
C GLY A 272 0.19 -5.94 -12.26
N GLY A 273 0.31 -4.65 -11.94
CA GLY A 273 1.31 -4.09 -11.04
C GLY A 273 0.78 -3.83 -9.62
N ARG A 274 1.70 -3.78 -8.64
CA ARG A 274 1.40 -3.46 -7.22
C ARG A 274 0.34 -4.37 -6.57
N THR A 275 0.21 -5.60 -7.04
CA THR A 275 -0.76 -6.60 -6.56
C THR A 275 -0.62 -6.90 -5.07
N ALA A 276 0.59 -6.83 -4.51
CA ALA A 276 0.84 -7.01 -3.08
C ALA A 276 0.17 -5.93 -2.19
N ALA A 277 -0.23 -4.80 -2.78
CA ALA A 277 -0.97 -3.72 -2.12
C ALA A 277 -2.47 -3.71 -2.43
N GLY A 278 -2.98 -4.73 -3.14
CA GLY A 278 -4.39 -4.91 -3.46
C GLY A 278 -4.82 -4.51 -4.88
N TYR A 279 -3.92 -3.99 -5.72
CA TYR A 279 -4.26 -3.63 -7.10
C TYR A 279 -4.53 -4.88 -7.97
N GLY A 280 -5.45 -4.72 -8.91
CA GLY A 280 -5.76 -5.68 -9.98
C GLY A 280 -6.30 -7.02 -9.49
N ARG A 281 -6.84 -7.05 -8.28
CA ARG A 281 -7.33 -8.25 -7.63
C ARG A 281 -8.82 -8.44 -7.90
N SER A 282 -9.25 -9.70 -7.92
CA SER A 282 -10.64 -10.12 -7.98
C SER A 282 -10.96 -11.07 -6.81
N GLY A 283 -12.00 -10.75 -6.03
CA GLY A 283 -12.57 -11.63 -5.00
C GLY A 283 -11.77 -11.76 -3.69
N ILE A 284 -12.11 -12.78 -2.90
CA ILE A 284 -11.51 -13.09 -1.58
C ILE A 284 -10.35 -14.07 -1.76
N ILE A 285 -9.31 -14.01 -0.91
CA ILE A 285 -8.23 -15.01 -0.94
C ILE A 285 -8.75 -16.26 -0.26
N LYS A 286 -8.60 -17.41 -0.93
CA LYS A 286 -8.95 -18.70 -0.34
C LYS A 286 -7.74 -19.51 0.11
N GLU A 287 -6.56 -19.24 -0.45
CA GLU A 287 -5.36 -20.05 -0.22
C GLU A 287 -4.18 -19.22 0.28
N GLU A 288 -3.23 -19.88 0.94
CA GLU A 288 -1.97 -19.29 1.40
C GLU A 288 -2.18 -18.14 2.42
N ILE A 289 -3.31 -18.11 3.13
CA ILE A 289 -3.63 -17.12 4.16
C ILE A 289 -2.68 -17.32 5.34
N LEU A 290 -1.97 -16.26 5.70
CA LEU A 290 -1.10 -16.19 6.87
C LEU A 290 -1.82 -15.54 8.06
N PHE A 291 -2.66 -14.55 7.78
CA PHE A 291 -3.40 -13.80 8.79
C PHE A 291 -4.65 -13.19 8.18
N GLU A 292 -5.75 -13.22 8.92
CA GLU A 292 -6.97 -12.53 8.55
C GLU A 292 -7.71 -11.96 9.76
N CYS A 293 -8.42 -10.86 9.54
CA CYS A 293 -9.20 -10.21 10.58
C CYS A 293 -10.34 -9.38 9.99
N GLY A 294 -11.44 -9.29 10.73
CA GLY A 294 -12.51 -8.32 10.46
C GLY A 294 -12.18 -7.00 11.14
N ILE A 295 -12.26 -5.91 10.39
CA ILE A 295 -12.01 -4.55 10.89
C ILE A 295 -13.09 -3.57 10.43
N GLU A 296 -13.39 -2.61 11.29
CA GLU A 296 -14.27 -1.48 11.02
C GLU A 296 -13.57 -0.20 11.41
N GLY A 297 -13.73 0.87 10.62
CA GLY A 297 -13.11 2.13 10.94
C GLY A 297 -13.57 3.31 10.10
N GLN A 298 -13.14 4.49 10.54
CA GLN A 298 -13.43 5.77 9.92
C GLN A 298 -12.26 6.73 10.01
N GLY A 299 -12.21 7.68 9.07
CA GLY A 299 -11.22 8.75 9.06
C GLY A 299 -11.31 9.66 7.85
N PRO A 300 -10.37 10.60 7.69
CA PRO A 300 -10.25 11.42 6.48
C PRO A 300 -9.99 10.56 5.24
N ALA A 301 -10.80 10.75 4.20
CA ALA A 301 -10.60 10.09 2.92
C ALA A 301 -9.50 10.78 2.11
N ALA A 302 -8.84 9.99 1.25
CA ALA A 302 -7.96 10.55 0.26
C ALA A 302 -8.79 11.26 -0.82
N LYS A 303 -8.15 12.18 -1.54
CA LYS A 303 -8.70 12.82 -2.72
C LYS A 303 -7.88 12.43 -3.94
N LEU A 304 -8.56 12.23 -5.05
CA LEU A 304 -7.97 12.32 -6.38
C LEU A 304 -7.57 13.77 -6.68
N LEU A 305 -6.84 13.99 -7.78
CA LEU A 305 -6.36 15.34 -8.14
C LEU A 305 -7.51 16.30 -8.49
N ASP A 306 -8.61 15.77 -9.01
CA ASP A 306 -9.87 16.49 -9.24
C ASP A 306 -10.67 16.78 -7.96
N GLY A 307 -10.19 16.31 -6.80
CA GLY A 307 -10.84 16.46 -5.50
C GLY A 307 -11.82 15.34 -5.13
N THR A 308 -12.09 14.40 -6.04
CA THR A 308 -13.02 13.28 -5.82
C THR A 308 -12.53 12.41 -4.66
N PRO A 309 -13.38 12.10 -3.66
CA PRO A 309 -12.98 11.30 -2.52
C PRO A 309 -12.80 9.82 -2.89
N GLU A 310 -11.85 9.17 -2.23
CA GLU A 310 -11.60 7.74 -2.41
C GLU A 310 -11.12 7.06 -1.13
N PHE A 311 -11.73 5.92 -0.82
CA PHE A 311 -11.20 4.98 0.18
C PHE A 311 -10.08 4.14 -0.44
N ARG A 312 -8.92 4.12 0.22
CA ARG A 312 -7.69 3.51 -0.34
C ARG A 312 -7.19 2.37 0.55
N PRO A 313 -7.45 1.10 0.21
CA PRO A 313 -7.04 -0.05 1.03
C PRO A 313 -5.51 -0.23 1.10
N THR A 314 -4.73 0.45 0.25
CA THR A 314 -3.26 0.49 0.35
C THR A 314 -2.76 1.01 1.69
N MET A 315 -3.57 1.76 2.44
CA MET A 315 -3.23 2.25 3.77
C MET A 315 -2.93 1.11 4.76
N PHE A 316 -3.59 -0.06 4.62
CA PHE A 316 -3.35 -1.22 5.47
C PHE A 316 -1.92 -1.72 5.32
N ARG A 317 -1.49 -1.94 4.06
CA ARG A 317 -0.10 -2.33 3.78
C ARG A 317 0.90 -1.30 4.30
N ALA A 318 0.62 -0.02 4.06
CA ALA A 318 1.51 1.07 4.44
C ALA A 318 1.70 1.16 5.96
N ALA A 319 0.62 1.01 6.73
CA ALA A 319 0.69 1.04 8.19
C ALA A 319 1.47 -0.16 8.75
N ILE A 320 1.19 -1.38 8.30
CA ILE A 320 1.91 -2.58 8.76
C ILE A 320 3.40 -2.52 8.36
N ARG A 321 3.74 -2.11 7.13
CA ARG A 321 5.14 -1.89 6.72
C ARG A 321 5.82 -0.82 7.58
N GLY A 322 5.12 0.29 7.85
CA GLY A 322 5.60 1.36 8.71
C GLY A 322 5.88 0.87 10.14
N MET A 323 5.02 0.04 10.70
CA MET A 323 5.22 -0.53 12.03
C MET A 323 6.38 -1.53 12.04
N ALA A 324 6.53 -2.35 11.00
CA ALA A 324 7.67 -3.25 10.86
C ALA A 324 9.00 -2.50 10.86
N LEU A 325 9.09 -1.34 10.17
CA LEU A 325 10.28 -0.49 10.21
C LEU A 325 10.59 0.00 11.62
N ARG A 326 9.58 0.46 12.38
CA ARG A 326 9.80 0.95 13.74
C ARG A 326 10.21 -0.16 14.70
N LEU A 327 9.64 -1.35 14.55
CA LEU A 327 9.97 -2.54 15.35
C LEU A 327 11.40 -3.02 15.03
N PHE A 328 11.70 -3.34 13.78
CA PHE A 328 13.03 -3.82 13.39
C PHE A 328 14.12 -2.75 13.56
N GLY A 329 13.81 -1.47 13.32
CA GLY A 329 14.72 -0.35 13.58
C GLY A 329 14.99 -0.13 15.06
N GLY A 330 14.17 -0.69 15.95
CA GLY A 330 14.46 -0.78 17.38
C GLY A 330 15.34 -1.98 17.76
N LEU A 331 15.51 -2.97 16.89
CA LEU A 331 16.24 -4.22 17.17
C LEU A 331 17.59 -4.33 16.44
N THR A 332 17.78 -3.56 15.37
CA THR A 332 19.00 -3.61 14.55
C THR A 332 19.24 -2.29 13.81
N ASP A 333 20.33 -2.23 13.06
CA ASP A 333 20.74 -1.04 12.31
C ASP A 333 19.81 -0.76 11.10
N GLU A 334 19.95 0.43 10.54
CA GLU A 334 19.16 0.90 9.39
C GLU A 334 19.26 -0.06 8.19
N THR A 335 20.48 -0.49 7.84
CA THR A 335 20.72 -1.36 6.69
C THR A 335 19.99 -2.70 6.84
N ASN A 336 20.14 -3.37 7.98
CA ASN A 336 19.46 -4.64 8.23
C ASN A 336 17.95 -4.45 8.27
N THR A 337 17.47 -3.37 8.88
CA THR A 337 16.04 -3.07 8.96
C THR A 337 15.42 -2.91 7.58
N LEU A 338 16.04 -2.09 6.73
CA LEU A 338 15.61 -1.84 5.35
C LEU A 338 15.61 -3.13 4.52
N GLN A 339 16.61 -3.99 4.69
CA GLN A 339 16.69 -5.27 3.99
C GLN A 339 15.63 -6.27 4.46
N VAL A 340 15.40 -6.40 5.76
CA VAL A 340 14.40 -7.33 6.32
C VAL A 340 12.99 -6.88 5.95
N VAL A 341 12.69 -5.59 6.06
CA VAL A 341 11.39 -5.04 5.64
C VAL A 341 11.24 -5.13 4.12
N GLY A 342 12.30 -4.92 3.35
CA GLY A 342 12.34 -5.16 1.91
C GLY A 342 12.04 -6.61 1.53
N GLN A 343 12.52 -7.59 2.29
CA GLN A 343 12.18 -9.00 2.10
C GLN A 343 10.71 -9.31 2.41
N LEU A 344 10.15 -8.69 3.46
CA LEU A 344 8.75 -8.88 3.86
C LEU A 344 7.77 -8.24 2.86
N PHE A 345 8.01 -6.99 2.48
CA PHE A 345 7.05 -6.18 1.71
C PHE A 345 7.49 -5.90 0.27
N GLY A 346 8.63 -6.41 -0.15
CA GLY A 346 9.21 -6.18 -1.46
C GLY A 346 9.96 -4.86 -1.53
N SER A 347 10.97 -4.83 -2.40
CA SER A 347 11.69 -3.62 -2.76
C SER A 347 12.30 -3.72 -4.15
N ILE A 348 12.47 -2.55 -4.77
CA ILE A 348 13.18 -2.35 -6.04
C ILE A 348 14.52 -1.63 -5.84
N SER A 349 14.78 -1.09 -4.63
CA SER A 349 16.02 -0.37 -4.36
C SER A 349 17.16 -1.36 -4.12
N ARG A 350 18.39 -0.93 -4.44
CA ARG A 350 19.59 -1.72 -4.14
C ARG A 350 19.83 -1.81 -2.62
N GLU A 351 19.51 -0.74 -1.90
CA GLU A 351 19.73 -0.60 -0.45
C GLU A 351 18.86 -1.57 0.37
N GLU A 352 17.58 -1.69 0.02
CA GLU A 352 16.64 -2.64 0.66
C GLU A 352 16.79 -4.07 0.09
N GLY A 353 17.62 -4.24 -0.95
CA GLY A 353 17.74 -5.48 -1.72
C GLY A 353 16.54 -5.69 -2.65
N GLN A 354 16.80 -5.91 -3.94
CA GLN A 354 15.76 -6.20 -4.91
C GLN A 354 15.09 -7.54 -4.59
N ASN A 355 13.86 -7.47 -4.07
CA ASN A 355 13.13 -8.64 -3.59
C ASN A 355 11.66 -8.56 -3.96
N VAL A 356 11.10 -9.70 -4.37
CA VAL A 356 9.66 -9.92 -4.31
C VAL A 356 9.30 -10.14 -2.84
N GLY A 357 8.37 -9.35 -2.32
CA GLY A 357 7.95 -9.43 -0.92
C GLY A 357 7.31 -10.76 -0.57
N LEU A 358 7.44 -11.17 0.69
CA LEU A 358 6.74 -12.33 1.28
C LEU A 358 5.26 -12.10 1.49
N LEU A 359 4.84 -10.85 1.69
CA LEU A 359 3.51 -10.51 2.14
C LEU A 359 2.73 -9.77 1.04
N ALA A 360 1.53 -10.26 0.76
CA ALA A 360 0.52 -9.55 -0.03
C ALA A 360 -0.75 -9.39 0.81
N THR A 361 -1.40 -8.23 0.71
CA THR A 361 -2.63 -7.95 1.45
C THR A 361 -3.81 -7.74 0.51
N ALA A 362 -4.99 -7.98 1.03
CA ALA A 362 -6.23 -7.55 0.41
C ALA A 362 -7.30 -7.23 1.42
N TYR A 363 -8.09 -6.23 1.06
CA TYR A 363 -9.22 -5.79 1.84
C TYR A 363 -10.48 -5.96 1.00
N THR A 364 -11.41 -6.74 1.52
CA THR A 364 -12.74 -6.90 0.92
C THR A 364 -13.73 -6.21 1.84
N SER A 365 -14.31 -5.12 1.36
CA SER A 365 -15.32 -4.38 2.12
C SER A 365 -16.70 -4.91 1.79
N ASN A 366 -17.52 -5.11 2.83
CA ASN A 366 -18.95 -5.36 2.64
C ASN A 366 -19.72 -4.03 2.59
N GLN A 367 -19.15 -2.96 3.17
CA GLN A 367 -19.75 -1.63 3.29
C GLN A 367 -18.63 -0.57 3.31
N THR A 368 -18.59 0.30 2.31
CA THR A 368 -17.75 1.51 2.32
C THR A 368 -18.59 2.70 1.88
N THR A 369 -18.64 3.71 2.74
CA THR A 369 -19.35 4.97 2.47
C THR A 369 -18.35 6.13 2.53
N LEU A 370 -18.50 7.06 1.59
CA LEU A 370 -17.76 8.32 1.56
C LEU A 370 -18.74 9.45 1.88
N ASP A 371 -18.31 10.36 2.75
CA ASP A 371 -19.08 11.53 3.15
C ASP A 371 -18.13 12.74 3.31
N SER A 372 -18.61 13.84 3.89
CA SER A 372 -17.84 15.04 4.19
C SER A 372 -18.01 15.49 5.63
N PHE A 373 -16.97 16.08 6.20
CA PHE A 373 -16.97 16.63 7.56
C PHE A 373 -16.26 17.98 7.62
N GLY A 374 -16.73 18.86 8.51
CA GLY A 374 -16.18 20.20 8.74
C GLY A 374 -17.18 21.30 8.38
N SER A 375 -16.76 22.56 8.56
CA SER A 375 -17.58 23.74 8.27
C SER A 375 -16.85 24.73 7.36
N GLY A 376 -17.57 25.36 6.42
CA GLY A 376 -17.00 26.31 5.47
C GLY A 376 -15.79 25.76 4.72
N ASN A 377 -14.66 26.47 4.77
CA ASN A 377 -13.41 26.08 4.09
C ASN A 377 -12.72 24.85 4.70
N TRP A 378 -13.24 24.32 5.82
CA TRP A 378 -12.70 23.15 6.50
C TRP A 378 -13.35 21.83 6.08
N ILE A 379 -14.36 21.88 5.20
CA ILE A 379 -15.03 20.69 4.70
C ILE A 379 -14.01 19.80 3.97
N GLN A 380 -13.86 18.56 4.42
CA GLN A 380 -13.04 17.54 3.77
C GLN A 380 -13.79 16.20 3.77
N PRO A 381 -13.48 15.33 2.79
CA PRO A 381 -14.12 14.04 2.70
C PRO A 381 -13.61 13.10 3.78
N VAL A 382 -14.48 12.19 4.16
CA VAL A 382 -14.26 11.16 5.17
C VAL A 382 -14.77 9.82 4.65
N TYR A 383 -14.27 8.74 5.22
CA TYR A 383 -14.74 7.39 4.94
C TYR A 383 -15.26 6.72 6.21
N TYR A 384 -16.15 5.76 5.99
CA TYR A 384 -16.63 4.76 6.95
C TYR A 384 -16.59 3.42 6.24
N THR A 385 -15.93 2.43 6.82
CA THR A 385 -15.76 1.13 6.17
C THR A 385 -15.76 -0.01 7.17
N SER A 386 -16.32 -1.14 6.74
CA SER A 386 -16.32 -2.39 7.47
C SER A 386 -16.05 -3.54 6.49
N GLY A 387 -15.14 -4.44 6.86
CA GLY A 387 -14.69 -5.48 5.94
C GLY A 387 -13.66 -6.44 6.50
N GLN A 388 -13.27 -7.39 5.66
CA GLN A 388 -12.28 -8.41 5.95
C GLN A 388 -10.93 -8.01 5.36
N LEU A 389 -9.89 -7.98 6.21
CA LEU A 389 -8.50 -7.78 5.83
C LEU A 389 -7.77 -9.13 5.86
N GLN A 390 -7.22 -9.53 4.73
CA GLN A 390 -6.48 -10.78 4.57
C GLN A 390 -5.04 -10.51 4.16
N TRP A 391 -4.16 -11.38 4.62
CA TRP A 391 -2.76 -11.40 4.25
C TRP A 391 -2.35 -12.80 3.86
N ARG A 392 -1.62 -12.90 2.75
CA ARG A 392 -1.15 -14.17 2.21
C ARG A 392 0.35 -14.17 1.97
N GLN A 393 0.89 -15.39 1.88
CA GLN A 393 2.23 -15.62 1.40
C GLN A 393 2.29 -15.35 -0.12
N ALA A 394 3.13 -14.40 -0.53
CA ALA A 394 3.23 -13.93 -1.91
C ALA A 394 4.32 -14.66 -2.73
N ARG A 395 5.30 -15.26 -2.06
CA ARG A 395 6.34 -16.10 -2.65
C ARG A 395 6.68 -17.27 -1.72
N GLN A 396 7.30 -18.31 -2.27
CA GLN A 396 7.82 -19.40 -1.45
C GLN A 396 8.88 -18.90 -0.45
N LEU A 397 8.90 -19.55 0.71
CA LEU A 397 9.89 -19.34 1.75
C LEU A 397 11.25 -19.88 1.30
N ARG A 398 12.30 -19.15 1.65
CA ARG A 398 13.70 -19.55 1.46
C ARG A 398 14.19 -20.31 2.70
N ASN A 399 15.30 -21.03 2.58
CA ASN A 399 15.91 -21.73 3.71
C ASN A 399 16.12 -20.78 4.89
N GLY A 400 15.56 -21.16 6.05
CA GLY A 400 15.58 -20.37 7.29
C GLY A 400 14.31 -19.56 7.55
N GLU A 401 13.55 -19.18 6.52
CA GLU A 401 12.25 -18.51 6.69
C GLU A 401 11.18 -19.51 7.16
N ASP A 402 10.39 -19.15 8.17
CA ASP A 402 9.37 -20.02 8.78
C ASP A 402 7.96 -19.40 8.65
N SER A 403 7.00 -20.20 8.15
CA SER A 403 5.63 -19.72 7.88
C SER A 403 4.84 -19.37 9.14
N ILE A 404 5.03 -20.13 10.23
CA ILE A 404 4.34 -19.94 11.51
C ILE A 404 4.87 -18.67 12.16
N LEU A 405 6.19 -18.50 12.15
CA LEU A 405 6.86 -17.30 12.65
C LEU A 405 6.47 -16.06 11.85
N LEU A 406 6.34 -16.16 10.52
CA LEU A 406 5.88 -15.07 9.66
C LEU A 406 4.44 -14.67 9.97
N ALA A 407 3.53 -15.66 10.11
CA ALA A 407 2.14 -15.42 10.48
C ALA A 407 2.03 -14.76 11.86
N GLU A 408 2.83 -15.23 12.83
CA GLU A 408 2.87 -14.66 14.16
C GLU A 408 3.41 -13.23 14.15
N LEU A 409 4.52 -12.96 13.45
CA LEU A 409 5.08 -11.62 13.30
C LEU A 409 4.03 -10.66 12.74
N LEU A 410 3.32 -11.10 11.71
CA LEU A 410 2.29 -10.30 11.07
C LEU A 410 1.12 -9.99 12.02
N ALA A 411 0.64 -10.97 12.77
CA ALA A 411 -0.41 -10.78 13.76
C ALA A 411 0.01 -9.74 14.83
N HIS A 412 1.24 -9.80 15.31
CA HIS A 412 1.75 -8.84 16.30
C HIS A 412 1.95 -7.44 15.72
N LEU A 413 2.36 -7.32 14.46
CA LEU A 413 2.40 -6.02 13.77
C LEU A 413 1.00 -5.40 13.66
N HIS A 414 -0.03 -6.21 13.42
CA HIS A 414 -1.42 -5.76 13.43
C HIS A 414 -1.86 -5.29 14.82
N GLY A 415 -1.58 -6.07 15.86
CA GLY A 415 -1.85 -5.68 17.25
C GLY A 415 -1.18 -4.34 17.61
N LEU A 416 0.09 -4.16 17.25
CA LEU A 416 0.82 -2.91 17.47
C LEU A 416 0.21 -1.74 16.69
N VAL A 417 -0.17 -1.94 15.42
CA VAL A 417 -0.78 -0.87 14.61
C VAL A 417 -2.11 -0.43 15.18
N LEU A 418 -3.00 -1.35 15.56
CA LEU A 418 -4.30 -0.98 16.12
C LEU A 418 -4.22 -0.36 17.52
N THR A 419 -3.23 -0.77 18.33
CA THR A 419 -3.09 -0.29 19.71
C THR A 419 -2.36 1.05 19.81
N LEU A 420 -1.29 1.25 19.01
CA LEU A 420 -0.40 2.41 19.12
C LEU A 420 -0.54 3.42 17.96
N GLY A 421 -1.02 2.97 16.81
CA GLY A 421 -1.19 3.79 15.60
C GLY A 421 -2.57 3.60 15.00
N GLY A 422 -2.65 3.48 13.67
CA GLY A 422 -3.91 3.20 12.99
C GLY A 422 -3.70 3.14 11.49
N PHE A 423 -4.80 3.17 10.73
CA PHE A 423 -4.76 3.15 9.28
C PHE A 423 -5.29 4.46 8.70
N GLY A 424 -4.61 4.97 7.66
CA GLY A 424 -5.07 6.13 6.89
C GLY A 424 -4.46 7.47 7.32
N ARG A 425 -4.99 8.57 6.80
CA ARG A 425 -4.47 9.92 7.06
C ARG A 425 -4.74 10.30 8.51
N GLY A 426 -3.70 10.76 9.21
CA GLY A 426 -3.81 11.14 10.62
C GLY A 426 -3.76 9.97 11.60
N TRP A 427 -3.35 8.77 11.16
CA TRP A 427 -3.27 7.55 11.97
C TRP A 427 -2.61 7.67 13.36
N ARG A 428 -1.75 8.68 13.59
CA ARG A 428 -1.12 8.99 14.90
C ARG A 428 -2.09 9.59 15.94
N ARG A 429 -3.32 9.92 15.55
CA ARG A 429 -4.34 10.57 16.38
C ARG A 429 -5.65 9.78 16.33
N PRO A 430 -6.45 9.80 17.40
CA PRO A 430 -7.80 9.25 17.37
C PRO A 430 -8.73 10.17 16.57
N ASP A 431 -9.84 9.63 16.07
CA ASP A 431 -10.80 10.42 15.30
C ASP A 431 -11.49 11.48 16.17
N HIS A 432 -11.23 12.75 15.87
CA HIS A 432 -11.77 13.85 16.67
C HIS A 432 -13.28 13.97 16.58
N ARG A 433 -13.92 13.38 15.57
CA ARG A 433 -15.39 13.34 15.45
C ARG A 433 -16.02 12.48 16.53
N ILE A 434 -15.27 11.53 17.09
CA ILE A 434 -15.72 10.63 18.16
C ILE A 434 -15.28 11.19 19.52
N PHE A 435 -14.00 11.54 19.64
CA PHE A 435 -13.36 11.82 20.92
C PHE A 435 -13.25 13.33 21.24
N TYR A 436 -13.74 14.20 20.36
CA TYR A 436 -13.84 15.64 20.59
C TYR A 436 -15.01 16.23 19.78
N PRO A 437 -16.28 15.90 20.11
CA PRO A 437 -17.45 16.15 19.25
C PRO A 437 -17.66 17.61 18.82
N ASP A 438 -17.24 18.56 19.65
CA ASP A 438 -17.31 20.00 19.35
C ASP A 438 -16.31 20.46 18.25
N TYR A 439 -15.52 19.54 17.71
CA TYR A 439 -14.50 19.82 16.71
C TYR A 439 -15.07 20.00 15.31
N LEU A 440 -15.45 21.22 14.94
CA LEU A 440 -16.07 21.52 13.64
C LEU A 440 -15.09 21.93 12.51
N LYS A 441 -13.81 21.54 12.63
CA LYS A 441 -12.72 21.87 11.69
C LYS A 441 -12.37 20.68 10.78
N THR A 442 -11.26 20.79 10.04
CA THR A 442 -10.71 19.74 9.18
C THR A 442 -10.61 18.43 9.92
N PRO A 443 -11.17 17.30 9.44
CA PRO A 443 -11.14 16.04 10.17
C PRO A 443 -9.69 15.61 10.49
N ILE A 444 -9.46 15.27 11.76
CA ILE A 444 -8.17 14.81 12.30
C ILE A 444 -8.33 13.40 12.86
N GLY A 445 -7.34 12.57 12.59
CA GLY A 445 -7.23 11.26 13.20
C GLY A 445 -8.12 10.21 12.56
N THR A 446 -8.02 8.99 13.06
CA THR A 446 -8.79 7.84 12.56
C THR A 446 -9.23 6.98 13.72
N HIS A 447 -10.31 6.24 13.57
CA HIS A 447 -10.75 5.24 14.54
C HIS A 447 -10.87 3.89 13.85
N TRP A 448 -10.38 2.85 14.50
CA TRP A 448 -10.40 1.48 13.97
C TRP A 448 -10.61 0.50 15.11
N GLN A 449 -11.41 -0.52 14.86
CA GLN A 449 -11.76 -1.55 15.83
C GLN A 449 -11.86 -2.92 15.18
N TRP A 450 -11.66 -3.95 15.99
CA TRP A 450 -11.83 -5.34 15.60
C TRP A 450 -13.32 -5.69 15.53
N LEU A 451 -13.76 -6.32 14.45
CA LEU A 451 -15.15 -6.82 14.34
C LEU A 451 -15.35 -8.12 15.11
N GLN A 452 -14.30 -8.95 15.20
CA GLN A 452 -14.37 -10.28 15.82
C GLN A 452 -13.14 -10.53 16.71
N PRO A 453 -12.99 -9.79 17.83
CA PRO A 453 -11.82 -9.89 18.70
C PRO A 453 -11.55 -11.31 19.21
N SER A 454 -12.62 -12.10 19.44
CA SER A 454 -12.53 -13.49 19.90
C SER A 454 -11.89 -14.46 18.91
N LYS A 455 -11.85 -14.11 17.61
CA LYS A 455 -11.21 -14.92 16.56
C LYS A 455 -9.76 -14.54 16.32
N LEU A 456 -9.25 -13.51 17.00
CA LEU A 456 -7.87 -13.07 16.82
C LEU A 456 -6.90 -14.05 17.48
N PRO A 457 -5.68 -14.19 16.93
CA PRO A 457 -4.58 -14.85 17.63
C PRO A 457 -4.39 -14.30 19.05
N LYS A 458 -4.02 -15.17 19.99
CA LYS A 458 -3.78 -14.78 21.38
C LYS A 458 -2.72 -13.69 21.47
N GLY A 459 -2.94 -12.72 22.37
CA GLY A 459 -1.97 -11.66 22.69
C GLY A 459 -1.99 -10.44 21.77
N ILE A 460 -2.84 -10.39 20.73
CA ILE A 460 -2.96 -9.19 19.87
C ILE A 460 -4.19 -8.33 20.18
N ASN A 461 -5.20 -8.89 20.85
CA ASN A 461 -6.32 -8.12 21.38
C ASN A 461 -5.95 -7.53 22.74
N VAL A 462 -5.59 -6.26 22.76
CA VAL A 462 -5.18 -5.57 23.99
C VAL A 462 -6.41 -5.09 24.74
N GLN A 463 -6.59 -5.55 25.99
CA GLN A 463 -7.70 -5.15 26.86
C GLN A 463 -7.22 -4.52 28.18
N SER A 464 -5.90 -4.41 28.37
CA SER A 464 -5.28 -3.86 29.58
C SER A 464 -3.87 -3.35 29.31
N GLN A 465 -3.28 -2.70 30.32
CA GLN A 465 -1.85 -2.35 30.30
C GLN A 465 -0.97 -3.59 30.17
N GLU A 466 -1.29 -4.66 30.90
CA GLU A 466 -0.51 -5.91 30.90
C GLU A 466 -0.52 -6.56 29.51
N ASP A 467 -1.67 -6.57 28.83
CA ASP A 467 -1.77 -7.07 27.47
C ASP A 467 -0.87 -6.29 26.50
N LEU A 468 -0.78 -4.97 26.66
CA LEU A 468 0.11 -4.14 25.83
C LEU A 468 1.58 -4.43 26.13
N GLU A 469 1.96 -4.61 27.40
CA GLU A 469 3.31 -5.05 27.77
C GLU A 469 3.65 -6.40 27.15
N ASN A 470 2.72 -7.34 27.19
CA ASN A 470 2.87 -8.67 26.61
C ASN A 470 2.95 -8.64 25.08
N LEU A 471 2.11 -7.82 24.42
CA LEU A 471 2.16 -7.57 22.98
C LEU A 471 3.53 -7.03 22.56
N LEU A 472 4.07 -6.03 23.26
CA LEU A 472 5.39 -5.45 22.97
C LEU A 472 6.52 -6.46 23.18
N LYS A 473 6.52 -7.21 24.29
CA LYS A 473 7.51 -8.26 24.56
C LYS A 473 7.48 -9.35 23.49
N ARG A 474 6.27 -9.81 23.13
CA ARG A 474 6.11 -10.87 22.14
C ARG A 474 6.46 -10.39 20.74
N ALA A 475 6.07 -9.17 20.35
CA ALA A 475 6.47 -8.58 19.07
C ALA A 475 8.00 -8.46 18.93
N ASN A 476 8.70 -8.01 19.98
CA ASN A 476 10.17 -7.95 19.99
C ASN A 476 10.80 -9.35 19.89
N SER A 477 10.28 -10.31 20.65
CA SER A 477 10.76 -11.70 20.64
C SER A 477 10.60 -12.34 19.24
N VAL A 478 9.42 -12.22 18.65
CA VAL A 478 9.09 -12.78 17.34
C VAL A 478 9.89 -12.08 16.23
N ALA A 479 10.05 -10.77 16.29
CA ALA A 479 10.91 -10.04 15.35
C ALA A 479 12.39 -10.43 15.48
N THR A 480 12.89 -10.67 16.70
CA THR A 480 14.27 -11.15 16.93
C THR A 480 14.49 -12.56 16.39
N LEU A 481 13.51 -13.45 16.59
CA LEU A 481 13.51 -14.78 15.97
C LEU A 481 13.49 -14.67 14.45
N TRP A 482 12.69 -13.76 13.89
CA TRP A 482 12.64 -13.54 12.44
C TRP A 482 13.98 -13.02 11.90
N LEU A 483 14.64 -12.07 12.58
CA LEU A 483 15.98 -11.62 12.21
C LEU A 483 16.95 -12.80 12.14
N THR A 484 16.92 -13.67 13.14
CA THR A 484 17.79 -14.85 13.22
C THR A 484 17.50 -15.83 12.08
N ALA A 485 16.22 -16.09 11.81
CA ALA A 485 15.73 -16.91 10.70
C ALA A 485 16.24 -16.45 9.33
N VAL A 486 16.34 -15.13 9.12
CA VAL A 486 16.90 -14.54 7.88
C VAL A 486 18.40 -14.24 7.95
N ASN A 487 19.12 -14.88 8.88
CA ASN A 487 20.57 -14.74 9.09
C ASN A 487 21.03 -13.30 9.36
N ARG A 488 20.22 -12.55 10.11
CA ARG A 488 20.54 -11.22 10.63
C ARG A 488 20.66 -11.25 12.13
N LYS A 489 21.46 -10.34 12.67
CA LYS A 489 21.69 -10.23 14.12
C LYS A 489 21.11 -8.93 14.65
N PRO A 490 20.59 -8.94 15.88
CA PRO A 490 20.35 -7.70 16.63
C PRO A 490 21.60 -6.85 16.68
N LYS A 491 21.41 -5.52 16.65
CA LYS A 491 22.46 -4.51 16.68
C LYS A 491 21.91 -3.24 17.35
N GLU A 492 22.73 -2.21 17.44
CA GLU A 492 22.29 -0.87 17.83
C GLU A 492 21.10 -0.41 16.99
N PRO A 493 20.09 0.25 17.61
CA PRO A 493 18.89 0.69 16.92
C PRO A 493 19.20 1.75 15.87
N ALA A 494 18.45 1.72 14.77
CA ALA A 494 18.55 2.69 13.69
C ALA A 494 18.38 4.13 14.19
N VAL A 495 19.14 5.08 13.64
CA VAL A 495 19.18 6.49 14.11
C VAL A 495 17.99 7.32 13.59
N TRP A 496 16.81 6.71 13.49
CA TRP A 496 15.59 7.37 13.00
C TRP A 496 14.85 8.07 14.12
N ARG A 497 14.01 9.06 13.81
CA ARG A 497 13.18 9.76 14.81
C ARG A 497 12.21 8.80 15.50
N GLU A 498 11.57 7.91 14.75
CA GLU A 498 10.58 6.98 15.28
C GLU A 498 11.12 5.54 15.22
N VAL A 499 11.51 4.98 16.37
CA VAL A 499 11.87 3.56 16.55
C VAL A 499 11.28 3.02 17.85
N LEU A 500 10.85 1.75 17.85
CA LEU A 500 10.36 1.07 19.04
C LEU A 500 11.53 0.45 19.80
N HIS A 501 12.24 1.27 20.58
CA HIS A 501 13.29 0.83 21.48
C HIS A 501 13.03 1.39 22.89
N PRO A 502 13.13 0.61 23.97
CA PRO A 502 12.76 1.05 25.33
C PRO A 502 13.43 2.34 25.81
N SER A 503 14.64 2.64 25.33
CA SER A 503 15.35 3.90 25.66
C SER A 503 15.00 5.08 24.74
N ARG A 504 14.22 4.87 23.68
CA ARG A 504 13.91 5.87 22.64
C ARG A 504 12.42 6.18 22.51
N VAL A 505 11.57 5.38 23.15
CA VAL A 505 10.13 5.61 23.19
C VAL A 505 9.59 5.40 24.59
N GLY A 506 8.71 6.29 25.02
CA GLY A 506 7.86 6.12 26.20
C GLY A 506 6.43 5.82 25.78
N ILE A 507 5.79 4.87 26.47
CA ILE A 507 4.39 4.53 26.24
C ILE A 507 3.67 4.59 27.58
N TRP A 508 2.55 5.30 27.62
CA TRP A 508 1.67 5.38 28.80
C TRP A 508 0.26 5.04 28.40
N VAL A 509 -0.47 4.41 29.31
CA VAL A 509 -1.88 4.07 29.11
C VAL A 509 -2.73 4.46 30.30
N ARG A 510 -4.00 4.73 30.04
CA ARG A 510 -5.05 4.79 31.06
C ARG A 510 -6.36 4.24 30.51
N THR A 511 -7.32 4.03 31.40
CA THR A 511 -8.70 3.75 30.99
C THR A 511 -9.47 5.06 30.86
N ALA A 512 -10.03 5.30 29.68
CA ALA A 512 -11.03 6.33 29.42
C ALA A 512 -12.41 5.68 29.50
N THR A 513 -13.29 6.18 30.36
CA THR A 513 -14.59 5.54 30.65
C THR A 513 -15.60 5.71 29.51
N LYS A 514 -15.44 6.75 28.69
CA LYS A 514 -16.32 7.12 27.58
C LYS A 514 -15.55 8.01 26.57
N PRO A 515 -16.06 8.23 25.35
CA PRO A 515 -15.35 9.02 24.34
C PRO A 515 -14.97 10.45 24.76
N GLU A 516 -15.78 11.11 25.59
CA GLU A 516 -15.52 12.48 26.06
C GLU A 516 -14.41 12.55 27.12
N ASP A 517 -14.08 11.40 27.72
CA ASP A 517 -12.97 11.20 28.65
C ASP A 517 -11.68 10.89 27.85
N ALA A 518 -11.43 11.56 26.72
CA ALA A 518 -10.19 11.42 25.95
C ALA A 518 -9.23 12.55 26.34
N GLU A 519 -8.34 12.28 27.31
CA GLU A 519 -7.57 13.34 27.99
C GLU A 519 -6.53 13.97 27.06
N VAL A 520 -5.86 13.14 26.28
CA VAL A 520 -4.75 13.56 25.43
C VAL A 520 -5.25 14.30 24.20
N VAL A 521 -6.50 14.05 23.78
CA VAL A 521 -7.15 14.86 22.74
C VAL A 521 -7.29 16.30 23.22
N ASN A 522 -7.66 16.50 24.50
CA ASN A 522 -7.75 17.84 25.07
C ASN A 522 -6.40 18.55 25.10
N TRP A 523 -5.29 17.85 25.35
CA TRP A 523 -3.94 18.40 25.33
C TRP A 523 -3.56 19.04 23.98
N PHE A 524 -4.16 18.61 22.87
CA PHE A 524 -3.92 19.22 21.54
C PHE A 524 -4.76 20.46 21.24
N HIS A 525 -5.89 20.66 21.96
CA HIS A 525 -6.89 21.68 21.59
C HIS A 525 -7.21 22.67 22.69
N GLN A 526 -6.85 22.38 23.95
CA GLN A 526 -7.06 23.32 25.05
C GLN A 526 -6.39 24.67 24.71
N LYS A 527 -7.09 25.74 25.08
CA LYS A 527 -6.49 27.08 25.07
C LYS A 527 -5.46 27.08 26.21
N PRO A 528 -4.27 27.65 26.01
CA PRO A 528 -3.30 27.78 27.09
C PRO A 528 -4.00 28.40 28.29
N GLN A 529 -4.04 27.71 29.42
CA GLN A 529 -4.59 28.30 30.64
C GLN A 529 -3.81 29.57 30.94
N ALA A 530 -4.52 30.62 31.40
CA ALA A 530 -3.92 31.91 31.67
C ALA A 530 -2.66 31.71 32.53
N LYS A 531 -1.56 32.35 32.11
CA LYS A 531 -0.21 32.23 32.66
C LYS A 531 -0.18 32.54 34.16
N GLU A 532 -0.54 31.61 35.02
CA GLU A 532 -0.19 31.73 36.42
C GLU A 532 1.31 31.44 36.53
N LYS A 533 2.10 32.51 36.70
CA LYS A 533 3.53 32.49 37.03
C LYS A 533 4.49 31.96 35.95
N GLY A 534 4.14 32.06 34.67
CA GLY A 534 5.09 31.82 33.56
C GLY A 534 5.55 30.36 33.38
N ILE A 535 4.96 29.40 34.09
CA ILE A 535 5.21 27.97 33.93
C ILE A 535 4.12 27.41 33.02
N MET A 536 4.50 26.98 31.81
CA MET A 536 3.60 26.32 30.88
C MET A 536 3.36 24.88 31.37
N ASP A 537 2.09 24.45 31.42
CA ASP A 537 1.78 23.05 31.66
C ASP A 537 2.42 22.21 30.54
N PRO A 538 3.31 21.25 30.86
CA PRO A 538 3.98 20.45 29.83
C PRO A 538 3.01 19.59 29.00
N ARG A 539 1.75 19.43 29.43
CA ARG A 539 0.67 18.78 28.68
C ARG A 539 0.04 19.67 27.61
N ASP A 540 0.28 20.99 27.60
CA ASP A 540 -0.23 21.84 26.53
C ASP A 540 0.58 21.58 25.24
N LEU A 541 0.04 20.74 24.37
CA LEU A 541 0.68 20.31 23.13
C LEU A 541 0.26 21.19 21.94
N ASN A 542 -0.66 22.13 22.13
CA ASN A 542 -1.20 22.95 21.07
C ASN A 542 -0.08 23.79 20.41
N LYS A 543 0.13 23.61 19.10
CA LYS A 543 1.18 24.26 18.30
C LYS A 543 2.63 23.98 18.74
N THR A 544 2.87 22.93 19.53
CA THR A 544 4.23 22.51 19.88
C THR A 544 4.88 21.70 18.76
N ASP A 545 6.21 21.71 18.69
CA ASP A 545 6.95 20.83 17.76
C ASP A 545 6.72 19.35 18.07
N LEU A 546 6.42 19.02 19.33
CA LEU A 546 6.08 17.68 19.77
C LEU A 546 4.78 17.18 19.10
N ALA A 547 3.74 18.03 19.06
CA ALA A 547 2.49 17.73 18.40
C ALA A 547 2.59 17.70 16.86
N GLY A 548 3.64 18.33 16.32
CA GLY A 548 3.85 18.54 14.90
C GLY A 548 3.20 19.83 14.40
N LYS A 549 3.73 20.35 13.30
CA LYS A 549 3.21 21.54 12.61
C LYS A 549 3.35 21.37 11.10
N MET A 550 2.90 22.35 10.32
CA MET A 550 3.08 22.30 8.88
C MET A 550 4.57 22.08 8.54
N SER A 551 4.85 21.08 7.69
CA SER A 551 6.20 20.63 7.32
C SER A 551 7.04 19.98 8.42
N HIS A 552 6.49 19.74 9.61
CA HIS A 552 7.18 19.05 10.70
C HIS A 552 6.32 17.93 11.31
N VAL A 553 6.82 16.70 11.22
CA VAL A 553 6.15 15.53 11.80
C VAL A 553 6.32 15.53 13.31
N GLY A 554 5.21 15.47 14.04
CA GLY A 554 5.22 15.37 15.50
C GLY A 554 5.79 14.05 16.01
N ARG A 555 6.23 14.06 17.27
CA ARG A 555 6.85 12.92 17.98
C ARG A 555 5.94 12.26 19.01
N ILE A 556 4.72 12.76 19.17
CA ILE A 556 3.73 12.20 20.07
C ILE A 556 2.55 11.61 19.31
N TRP A 557 2.16 10.39 19.63
CA TRP A 557 0.95 9.73 19.13
C TRP A 557 -0.03 9.51 20.27
N ASN A 558 -1.30 9.41 19.92
CA ASN A 558 -2.36 9.08 20.85
C ASN A 558 -3.41 8.21 20.17
N ARG A 559 -3.95 7.23 20.90
CA ARG A 559 -4.98 6.29 20.44
C ARG A 559 -5.98 5.97 21.54
N LEU A 560 -7.21 5.69 21.13
CA LEU A 560 -8.25 5.12 21.98
C LEU A 560 -8.70 3.79 21.36
N LEU A 561 -8.37 2.68 22.04
CA LEU A 561 -8.74 1.33 21.62
C LEU A 561 -9.93 0.85 22.46
N PRO A 562 -11.01 0.32 21.87
CA PRO A 562 -12.14 -0.20 22.63
C PRO A 562 -11.75 -1.30 23.63
N LEU A 563 -12.25 -1.20 24.86
CA LEU A 563 -12.20 -2.24 25.88
C LEU A 563 -13.55 -2.95 25.91
N TYR A 564 -13.60 -4.14 25.34
CA TYR A 564 -14.81 -4.98 25.27
C TYR A 564 -15.09 -5.69 26.61
N GLY A 565 -14.05 -5.95 27.42
CA GLY A 565 -14.18 -6.80 28.60
C GLY A 565 -14.65 -8.22 28.20
N ASP A 566 -15.58 -8.78 28.97
CA ASP A 566 -16.27 -10.05 28.65
C ASP A 566 -17.48 -9.86 27.72
N ALA A 567 -17.82 -8.62 27.34
CA ALA A 567 -19.01 -8.37 26.52
C ALA A 567 -18.76 -8.75 25.06
N GLU A 568 -19.63 -9.60 24.50
CA GLU A 568 -19.68 -9.81 23.05
C GLU A 568 -20.09 -8.52 22.35
N ILE A 569 -19.38 -8.16 21.28
CA ILE A 569 -19.77 -7.04 20.41
C ILE A 569 -21.18 -7.36 19.86
N PRO A 570 -22.15 -6.42 19.91
CA PRO A 570 -23.43 -6.61 19.25
C PRO A 570 -23.17 -6.92 17.76
N HIS A 571 -23.45 -8.16 17.36
CA HIS A 571 -23.30 -8.56 15.97
C HIS A 571 -24.15 -7.63 15.10
N CYS A 572 -23.49 -6.92 14.18
CA CYS A 572 -24.17 -6.32 13.05
C CYS A 572 -24.81 -7.49 12.28
N ALA A 573 -26.13 -7.61 12.37
CA ALA A 573 -26.88 -8.58 11.59
C ALA A 573 -26.55 -8.32 10.13
N SER A 574 -25.78 -9.21 9.51
CA SER A 574 -25.62 -9.22 8.06
C SER A 574 -27.01 -9.42 7.48
N SER A 575 -27.63 -8.37 6.97
CA SER A 575 -28.79 -8.49 6.09
C SER A 575 -28.32 -9.01 4.73
N ALA A 576 -27.67 -10.18 4.71
CA ALA A 576 -27.58 -11.00 3.53
C ALA A 576 -28.91 -11.74 3.43
N LYS A 577 -29.94 -11.06 2.90
CA LYS A 577 -31.03 -11.81 2.26
C LYS A 577 -30.39 -12.49 1.06
N GLU A 578 -30.25 -13.81 1.14
CA GLU A 578 -30.09 -14.67 -0.03
C GLU A 578 -31.24 -14.34 -1.01
N THR A 579 -30.98 -13.47 -1.98
CA THR A 579 -31.79 -13.45 -3.19
C THR A 579 -31.40 -14.67 -4.00
N ALA A 580 -32.13 -15.76 -3.77
CA ALA A 580 -32.18 -16.89 -4.67
C ALA A 580 -32.48 -16.37 -6.08
N VAL A 581 -31.50 -16.51 -6.97
CA VAL A 581 -31.66 -16.23 -8.40
C VAL A 581 -32.57 -17.32 -8.96
N SER A 582 -33.87 -17.01 -9.05
CA SER A 582 -34.82 -17.83 -9.81
C SER A 582 -34.50 -17.72 -11.30
N ARG A 583 -34.09 -18.84 -11.90
CA ARG A 583 -33.96 -19.03 -13.35
C ARG A 583 -35.24 -18.59 -14.07
N PRO A 584 -35.18 -17.78 -15.15
CA PRO A 584 -36.33 -17.58 -16.01
C PRO A 584 -36.44 -18.76 -16.99
N THR A 585 -37.47 -19.58 -16.81
CA THR A 585 -37.97 -20.49 -17.83
C THR A 585 -38.78 -19.72 -18.86
N SER A 586 -38.40 -19.89 -20.12
CA SER A 586 -39.10 -19.43 -21.32
C SER A 586 -40.53 -19.96 -21.41
N SER A 587 -41.52 -19.09 -21.67
CA SER A 587 -42.64 -19.36 -22.59
C SER A 587 -43.57 -18.15 -22.76
N GLY A 588 -43.76 -17.72 -24.01
CA GLY A 588 -45.07 -17.47 -24.62
C GLY A 588 -45.87 -16.18 -24.35
N GLY A 589 -46.16 -15.44 -25.43
CA GLY A 589 -47.39 -14.63 -25.61
C GLY A 589 -47.21 -13.12 -25.38
N ALA A 590 -46.94 -12.28 -26.37
CA ALA A 590 -47.80 -11.78 -27.46
C ALA A 590 -48.71 -10.58 -27.08
N PHE A 591 -48.57 -9.51 -27.87
CA PHE A 591 -49.44 -8.33 -28.11
C PHE A 591 -49.64 -7.28 -26.99
N ALA A 592 -49.07 -6.09 -27.18
CA ALA A 592 -49.77 -4.92 -27.75
C ALA A 592 -49.06 -3.58 -27.41
N ARG A 593 -48.82 -2.78 -28.45
CA ARG A 593 -48.56 -1.32 -28.45
C ARG A 593 -49.91 -0.62 -28.77
N PRO A 594 -50.02 0.73 -28.91
CA PRO A 594 -49.14 1.85 -28.52
C PRO A 594 -49.93 3.07 -27.93
N GLN A 595 -49.21 4.15 -27.56
CA GLN A 595 -49.48 5.60 -27.81
C GLN A 595 -48.78 6.42 -26.70
N SER A 596 -47.74 7.25 -26.92
CA SER A 596 -47.52 8.45 -27.76
C SER A 596 -47.57 9.75 -26.94
N ALA A 597 -46.68 10.69 -27.31
CA ALA A 597 -46.56 12.12 -26.97
C ALA A 597 -45.42 12.46 -25.99
N LEU A 598 -44.24 12.89 -26.44
CA LEU A 598 -43.85 14.24 -26.90
C LEU A 598 -44.19 15.35 -25.90
N ALA A 599 -43.16 15.84 -25.18
CA ALA A 599 -42.94 17.27 -24.94
C ALA A 599 -41.55 17.53 -24.34
N ARG A 600 -40.72 18.28 -25.07
CA ARG A 600 -39.62 19.11 -24.53
C ARG A 600 -40.23 20.19 -23.61
N PRO A 601 -39.46 20.74 -22.65
CA PRO A 601 -38.98 22.08 -22.93
C PRO A 601 -37.56 22.40 -22.43
N THR A 602 -37.01 23.39 -23.12
CA THR A 602 -35.83 24.20 -22.87
C THR A 602 -35.96 25.09 -21.62
N THR A 603 -34.84 25.20 -20.89
CA THR A 603 -34.28 26.38 -20.18
C THR A 603 -35.22 27.38 -19.48
N SER A 604 -35.04 27.54 -18.17
CA SER A 604 -34.74 28.86 -17.59
C SER A 604 -34.29 28.75 -16.13
N ASN A 605 -33.23 29.50 -15.82
CA ASN A 605 -32.79 29.82 -14.47
C ASN A 605 -33.85 30.68 -13.76
N ALA A 606 -34.26 30.28 -12.57
CA ALA A 606 -34.77 31.23 -11.58
C ALA A 606 -34.52 30.67 -10.17
N ALA A 607 -33.67 31.37 -9.43
CA ALA A 607 -33.44 31.15 -8.02
C ALA A 607 -34.76 31.29 -7.24
N SER A 608 -35.15 30.26 -6.50
CA SER A 608 -36.10 30.38 -5.40
C SER A 608 -35.52 29.70 -4.17
N LYS A 609 -35.44 30.47 -3.09
CA LYS A 609 -35.14 30.00 -1.74
C LYS A 609 -36.26 29.04 -1.32
N GLN A 610 -35.92 27.81 -0.95
CA GLN A 610 -36.80 26.97 -0.13
C GLN A 610 -36.19 26.77 1.27
N PRO A 611 -37.00 26.91 2.33
CA PRO A 611 -36.61 26.59 3.70
C PRO A 611 -36.78 25.09 3.97
N GLY A 612 -35.89 24.53 4.80
CA GLY A 612 -36.17 23.35 5.60
C GLY A 612 -36.41 22.04 4.83
N GLN A 613 -35.36 21.44 4.28
CA GLN A 613 -35.28 19.97 4.23
C GLN A 613 -34.24 19.51 5.26
N GLN A 614 -34.72 19.21 6.47
CA GLN A 614 -34.04 18.27 7.35
C GLN A 614 -33.97 16.93 6.62
N LYS A 615 -32.84 16.67 5.95
CA LYS A 615 -32.45 15.31 5.60
C LYS A 615 -32.20 14.56 6.91
N ASN A 616 -33.24 13.90 7.42
CA ASN A 616 -33.10 12.80 8.37
C ASN A 616 -32.52 11.57 7.65
N SER A 617 -31.33 11.72 7.05
CA SER A 617 -30.43 10.59 6.89
C SER A 617 -29.63 10.55 8.17
N SER A 618 -29.88 9.57 9.04
CA SER A 618 -28.99 9.30 10.17
C SER A 618 -27.55 9.34 9.67
N PRO A 619 -26.65 10.09 10.34
CA PRO A 619 -25.27 10.21 9.87
C PRO A 619 -24.69 8.81 9.74
N VAL A 620 -24.22 8.46 8.54
CA VAL A 620 -23.59 7.17 8.31
C VAL A 620 -22.29 7.18 9.10
N SER A 621 -22.29 6.51 10.26
CA SER A 621 -21.11 6.31 11.09
C SER A 621 -20.84 4.83 11.25
N ILE A 622 -19.62 4.48 11.63
CA ILE A 622 -19.35 3.13 12.15
C ILE A 622 -20.13 2.91 13.45
N ASN A 623 -20.24 1.66 13.87
CA ASN A 623 -20.77 1.34 15.20
C ASN A 623 -19.75 1.74 16.27
N ILE A 624 -19.86 2.97 16.76
CA ILE A 624 -18.97 3.48 17.81
C ILE A 624 -19.20 2.68 19.09
N TRP A 625 -18.12 2.15 19.65
CA TRP A 625 -18.15 1.51 20.95
C TRP A 625 -18.56 2.50 22.05
N ASN A 626 -19.59 2.19 22.84
CA ASN A 626 -20.06 3.10 23.89
C ASN A 626 -19.47 2.80 25.27
N GLY A 627 -18.59 1.79 25.38
CA GLY A 627 -17.94 1.42 26.64
C GLY A 627 -16.61 2.14 26.85
N ALA A 628 -15.80 1.56 27.75
CA ALA A 628 -14.48 2.10 28.06
C ALA A 628 -13.49 1.90 26.90
N TYR A 629 -12.44 2.70 26.91
CA TYR A 629 -11.33 2.69 25.97
C TYR A 629 -9.99 2.65 26.71
N LEU A 630 -9.01 1.97 26.13
CA LEU A 630 -7.61 2.10 26.50
C LEU A 630 -7.05 3.31 25.76
N GLU A 631 -6.82 4.40 26.47
CA GLU A 631 -6.16 5.58 25.94
C GLU A 631 -4.65 5.39 26.04
N SER A 632 -3.95 5.34 24.91
CA SER A 632 -2.50 5.22 24.84
C SER A 632 -1.84 6.51 24.36
N VAL A 633 -0.66 6.80 24.92
CA VAL A 633 0.23 7.90 24.52
C VAL A 633 1.58 7.32 24.20
N VAL A 634 2.12 7.63 23.02
CA VAL A 634 3.45 7.21 22.58
C VAL A 634 4.29 8.45 22.33
N LEU A 635 5.44 8.55 22.99
CA LEU A 635 6.38 9.66 22.86
C LEU A 635 7.73 9.16 22.39
N PHE A 636 8.20 9.63 21.24
CA PHE A 636 9.54 9.34 20.73
C PHE A 636 10.53 10.41 21.20
N PHE A 637 11.52 9.98 21.98
CA PHE A 637 12.51 10.85 22.60
C PHE A 637 13.49 11.42 21.56
N ASP A 638 13.78 12.72 21.65
CA ASP A 638 14.86 13.38 20.89
C ASP A 638 15.88 13.95 21.87
N GLN A 639 17.12 13.48 21.77
CA GLN A 639 18.23 13.92 22.63
C GLN A 639 18.52 15.44 22.56
N ARG A 640 17.94 16.15 21.58
CA ARG A 640 18.06 17.60 21.43
C ARG A 640 17.01 18.39 22.21
N ASP A 641 15.89 17.79 22.59
CA ASP A 641 14.82 18.45 23.34
C ASP A 641 15.11 18.40 24.85
N ARG A 642 15.78 19.42 25.35
CA ARG A 642 16.29 19.44 26.73
C ARG A 642 15.28 19.94 27.78
N TYR A 643 14.13 20.47 27.36
CA TYR A 643 13.26 21.25 28.26
C TYR A 643 11.81 20.77 28.29
N HIS A 644 11.14 20.67 27.14
CA HIS A 644 9.71 20.30 27.13
C HIS A 644 9.50 18.80 27.33
N GLU A 645 10.32 17.99 26.67
CA GLU A 645 10.20 16.54 26.73
C GLU A 645 10.42 15.98 28.16
N PRO A 646 11.46 16.37 28.93
CA PRO A 646 11.64 15.85 30.28
C PRO A 646 10.50 16.24 31.24
N ALA A 647 9.94 17.45 31.10
CA ALA A 647 8.82 17.91 31.92
C ALA A 647 7.54 17.11 31.63
N LEU A 648 7.25 16.86 30.35
CA LEU A 648 6.10 16.04 29.94
C LEU A 648 6.27 14.58 30.39
N VAL A 649 7.46 14.01 30.25
CA VAL A 649 7.76 12.64 30.72
C VAL A 649 7.51 12.52 32.22
N ARG A 650 8.03 13.45 33.03
CA ARG A 650 7.76 13.47 34.48
C ARG A 650 6.27 13.56 34.77
N LYS A 651 5.57 14.47 34.10
CA LYS A 651 4.13 14.64 34.27
C LYS A 651 3.36 13.36 33.92
N LEU A 652 3.72 12.66 32.85
CA LEU A 652 3.15 11.37 32.46
C LEU A 652 3.49 10.24 33.43
N ASP A 653 4.72 10.19 33.94
CA ASP A 653 5.17 9.22 34.95
C ASP A 653 4.45 9.42 36.29
N ASP A 654 4.12 10.67 36.65
CA ASP A 654 3.28 11.04 37.80
C ASP A 654 1.77 10.82 37.55
N GLY A 655 1.41 10.21 36.41
CA GLY A 655 0.03 9.89 36.03
C GLY A 655 -0.73 11.00 35.30
N ALA A 656 -0.08 12.14 35.05
CA ALA A 656 -0.60 13.31 34.35
C ALA A 656 -1.95 13.82 34.90
N ASP A 657 -2.18 13.63 36.20
CA ASP A 657 -3.44 13.90 36.91
C ASP A 657 -4.65 13.11 36.36
N ALA A 658 -4.41 12.14 35.46
CA ALA A 658 -5.44 11.36 34.76
C ALA A 658 -5.22 9.84 34.93
N GLY A 659 -4.31 9.42 35.80
CA GLY A 659 -4.04 8.01 36.09
C GLY A 659 -3.29 7.27 34.98
N PHE A 660 -2.51 7.98 34.15
CA PHE A 660 -1.62 7.33 33.20
C PHE A 660 -0.60 6.44 33.89
N LYS A 661 -0.33 5.29 33.31
CA LYS A 661 0.67 4.34 33.79
C LYS A 661 1.64 4.02 32.67
N ARG A 662 2.93 4.08 32.99
CA ARG A 662 3.98 3.74 32.03
C ARG A 662 3.99 2.25 31.75
N VAL A 663 3.94 1.91 30.47
CA VAL A 663 4.07 0.55 29.96
C VAL A 663 5.55 0.16 29.98
N ARG A 664 5.87 -0.97 30.62
CA ARG A 664 7.25 -1.47 30.69
C ARG A 664 7.48 -2.56 29.66
N PHE A 665 8.47 -2.37 28.81
CA PHE A 665 8.93 -3.42 27.90
C PHE A 665 10.44 -3.39 27.76
N THR A 666 11.01 -4.57 27.53
CA THR A 666 12.45 -4.80 27.34
C THR A 666 12.65 -5.47 25.98
N ASN A 667 13.79 -5.21 25.36
CA ASN A 667 14.22 -5.91 24.15
C ASN A 667 14.92 -7.22 24.48
#